data_AF-A0A6G0W6Q7-F1
#
_entry.id   AF-A0A6G0W6Q7-F1
#
_cell.length_a   1.000
_cell.length_b   1.000
_cell.length_c   1.000
_cell.angle_alpha   90.00
_cell.angle_beta   90.00
_cell.angle_gamma   90.00
#
_symmetry.space_group_name_H-M   'P 1'
#
loop_
_entity.id
_entity.type
_entity.pdbx_description
1 polymer ?
#
loop_
_entity_poly.entity_id
_entity_poly.type
_entity_poly.pdbx_seq_one_letter_code
_entity_poly.pdbx_strand_id
1 'polypeptide(L)'
;MLAYILPKRWLYLTSKPSTQRSQGTGSTNSQPHRAKAAGRIMVNLLTFNMIAIITAVIVVLASIGFFYQQIVLNDLDTDRNAISPYSQSCKVDTNGFILGTCTPVEVATTGAPAWSTIGQRLALEWRAQSSSPYFVTTCIKTKPTNANQVALVLMAGYDGFPQCQPPKGAQEIAGMAMVEATVRDEYPNGAFMLTVFADKTMSDSILHTNSDGTTDMLIANINQTLIATNGSMTVDRLGVNGVHYSVPIGTRYKISIQSYPVVLDITSHIDPNTWWNVGRMSKKAVTMTWDYGHAVANRTELVVLDLVFLFCGTIFISGDYYLTYQGLKGFLARKPVMTYDLAAGMERRKLVLFFWICSRTMSLVYPDVVRVVPGPTTFFWFLSTLLVCSFYICTFAILLGWLSYVPSPFKRVITISLNAMNQLSFLGFETVYMSALPWILENYRQSPQALSLNISGVLHPSGAYANDGQLSSAFSLLFPTSMIIIAICMIMSVSLSTYYHKRKYNSFFLSLEWARTNGFLSHCTMPNWMTGLPLDELKVIKIGNKLFCKPSTQATLGFATVIPAKSAPIVNPANKNEDETYILVSVNSLLLTLASLHLWLPKVFQPKIFGTSTKNEFTSGRGVGLGRDRYVHHRGTCLN
;
A
#
# COMPACT_ATOMS: atom_id res chain seq x y z
N MET A 1 -11.08 15.55 -1.92
CA MET A 1 -10.37 16.23 -3.04
C MET A 1 -10.75 15.67 -4.42
N LEU A 2 -11.19 14.40 -4.55
CA LEU A 2 -11.67 13.80 -5.82
C LEU A 2 -13.13 14.15 -6.21
N ALA A 3 -13.95 14.68 -5.29
CA ALA A 3 -15.33 15.06 -5.56
C ALA A 3 -15.50 16.26 -6.52
N TYR A 4 -14.42 17.02 -6.78
CA TYR A 4 -14.43 18.15 -7.72
C TYR A 4 -14.06 17.76 -9.18
N ILE A 5 -13.79 16.47 -9.46
CA ILE A 5 -13.32 16.00 -10.78
C ILE A 5 -14.42 15.28 -11.60
N LEU A 6 -15.65 15.17 -11.09
CA LEU A 6 -16.73 14.52 -11.83
C LEU A 6 -17.79 15.51 -12.34
N PRO A 7 -17.60 16.15 -13.52
CA PRO A 7 -18.72 16.75 -14.21
C PRO A 7 -19.65 15.64 -14.71
N LYS A 8 -20.96 15.78 -14.47
CA LYS A 8 -22.05 14.87 -14.89
C LYS A 8 -22.08 14.49 -16.40
N ARG A 9 -21.21 15.08 -17.23
CA ARG A 9 -21.09 14.85 -18.68
C ARG A 9 -20.04 13.80 -19.10
N TRP A 10 -19.26 13.24 -18.18
CA TRP A 10 -18.07 12.43 -18.53
C TRP A 10 -18.35 10.97 -18.88
N LEU A 11 -19.50 10.44 -18.46
CA LEU A 11 -19.95 9.10 -18.83
C LEU A 11 -20.48 9.00 -20.28
N TYR A 12 -20.59 10.12 -21.02
CA TYR A 12 -21.46 10.22 -22.20
C TYR A 12 -20.75 10.45 -23.55
N LEU A 13 -19.43 10.31 -23.65
CA LEU A 13 -18.71 10.51 -24.92
C LEU A 13 -18.41 9.23 -25.72
N THR A 14 -19.40 8.35 -25.84
CA THR A 14 -19.56 7.44 -26.99
C THR A 14 -21.07 7.40 -27.28
N SER A 15 -21.69 7.53 -28.45
CA SER A 15 -21.30 7.65 -29.85
C SER A 15 -22.51 8.16 -30.68
N LYS A 16 -22.26 8.79 -31.84
CA LYS A 16 -23.17 8.83 -33.01
C LYS A 16 -22.35 8.36 -34.24
N PRO A 17 -22.86 7.50 -35.14
CA PRO A 17 -22.16 7.11 -36.36
C PRO A 17 -22.20 8.24 -37.41
N SER A 18 -21.14 8.38 -38.19
CA SER A 18 -21.14 9.11 -39.46
C SER A 18 -20.98 8.10 -40.57
N THR A 19 -21.97 8.02 -41.44
CA THR A 19 -21.94 7.33 -42.73
C THR A 19 -20.87 7.99 -43.59
N GLN A 20 -19.80 7.26 -43.95
CA GLN A 20 -18.89 7.71 -45.01
C GLN A 20 -19.53 7.33 -46.35
N ARG A 21 -20.24 8.29 -46.96
CA ARG A 21 -20.53 8.28 -48.39
C ARG A 21 -19.41 9.08 -49.07
N SER A 22 -18.79 8.51 -50.10
CA SER A 22 -17.75 9.19 -50.86
C SER A 22 -18.33 10.39 -51.62
N GLN A 23 -17.48 11.39 -51.86
CA GLN A 23 -17.63 12.58 -52.72
C GLN A 23 -18.03 13.90 -52.05
N GLY A 24 -17.12 14.88 -52.21
CA GLY A 24 -17.46 16.23 -52.67
C GLY A 24 -18.03 17.23 -51.66
N THR A 25 -17.22 18.24 -51.35
CA THR A 25 -17.57 19.61 -50.90
C THR A 25 -17.97 19.85 -49.43
N GLY A 26 -17.35 20.91 -48.86
CA GLY A 26 -18.02 21.83 -47.94
C GLY A 26 -18.04 21.50 -46.44
N SER A 27 -17.01 21.97 -45.72
CA SER A 27 -17.06 22.56 -44.36
C SER A 27 -18.45 22.50 -43.67
N THR A 28 -18.69 21.59 -42.71
CA THR A 28 -19.14 21.98 -41.34
C THR A 28 -19.17 20.82 -40.32
N ASN A 29 -18.78 19.58 -40.67
CA ASN A 29 -19.06 18.39 -39.83
C ASN A 29 -17.91 17.87 -38.93
N SER A 30 -16.92 18.70 -38.57
CA SER A 30 -15.68 18.24 -37.90
C SER A 30 -15.71 18.18 -36.35
N GLN A 31 -16.66 18.84 -35.70
CA GLN A 31 -16.76 18.90 -34.23
C GLN A 31 -17.02 17.55 -33.51
N PRO A 32 -17.94 16.67 -33.96
CA PRO A 32 -18.25 15.44 -33.22
C PRO A 32 -17.13 14.39 -33.27
N HIS A 33 -16.23 14.46 -34.25
CA HIS A 33 -15.04 13.59 -34.32
C HIS A 33 -13.93 14.07 -33.38
N ARG A 34 -13.75 15.39 -33.23
CA ARG A 34 -12.76 15.96 -32.31
C ARG A 34 -13.12 15.73 -30.85
N ALA A 35 -14.38 15.90 -30.47
CA ALA A 35 -14.84 15.66 -29.09
C ALA A 35 -14.62 14.20 -28.65
N LYS A 36 -14.84 13.24 -29.56
CA LYS A 36 -14.61 11.80 -29.29
C LYS A 36 -13.13 11.47 -29.16
N ALA A 37 -12.29 12.01 -30.05
CA ALA A 37 -10.84 11.82 -29.97
C ALA A 37 -10.28 12.44 -28.67
N ALA A 38 -10.73 13.65 -28.31
CA ALA A 38 -10.36 14.31 -27.07
C ALA A 38 -10.76 13.47 -25.83
N GLY A 39 -12.00 12.96 -25.80
CA GLY A 39 -12.46 12.10 -24.69
C GLY A 39 -11.61 10.84 -24.51
N ARG A 40 -11.23 10.16 -25.59
CA ARG A 40 -10.36 8.97 -25.51
C ARG A 40 -8.95 9.29 -25.04
N ILE A 41 -8.36 10.37 -25.57
CA ILE A 41 -7.01 10.81 -25.16
C ILE A 41 -7.03 11.15 -23.67
N MET A 42 -8.05 11.86 -23.21
CA MET A 42 -8.20 12.25 -21.81
C MET A 42 -8.36 11.04 -20.87
N VAL A 43 -9.15 10.04 -21.24
CA VAL A 43 -9.28 8.79 -20.45
C VAL A 43 -7.96 8.03 -20.38
N ASN A 44 -7.22 7.93 -21.49
CA ASN A 44 -5.89 7.31 -21.47
C ASN A 44 -4.91 8.11 -20.60
N LEU A 45 -4.90 9.44 -20.69
CA LEU A 45 -4.06 10.30 -19.85
C LEU A 45 -4.38 10.14 -18.36
N LEU A 46 -5.66 10.06 -17.99
CA LEU A 46 -6.08 9.77 -16.62
C LEU A 46 -5.58 8.39 -16.16
N THR A 47 -5.68 7.38 -17.02
CA THR A 47 -5.19 6.02 -16.73
C THR A 47 -3.68 6.01 -16.50
N PHE A 48 -2.91 6.68 -17.36
CA PHE A 48 -1.47 6.81 -17.20
C PHE A 48 -1.08 7.62 -15.97
N ASN A 49 -1.80 8.69 -15.66
CA ASN A 49 -1.57 9.46 -14.45
C ASN A 49 -1.78 8.59 -13.21
N MET A 50 -2.86 7.80 -13.16
CA MET A 50 -3.07 6.84 -12.07
C MET A 50 -1.93 5.83 -11.96
N ILE A 51 -1.48 5.25 -13.07
CA ILE A 51 -0.32 4.32 -13.06
C ILE A 51 0.94 5.02 -12.53
N ALA A 52 1.19 6.26 -12.95
CA ALA A 52 2.33 7.06 -12.50
C ALA A 52 2.25 7.40 -11.01
N ILE A 53 1.07 7.79 -10.51
CA ILE A 53 0.83 8.03 -9.08
C ILE A 53 1.10 6.77 -8.27
N ILE A 54 0.51 5.63 -8.65
CA ILE A 54 0.69 4.36 -7.92
C ILE A 54 2.17 3.94 -7.93
N THR A 55 2.86 4.17 -9.04
CA THR A 55 4.31 3.93 -9.17
C THR A 55 5.12 4.86 -8.25
N ALA A 56 4.83 6.15 -8.25
CA ALA A 56 5.47 7.13 -7.39
C ALA A 56 5.24 6.82 -5.90
N VAL A 57 4.03 6.40 -5.53
CA VAL A 57 3.68 5.99 -4.17
C VAL A 57 4.58 4.84 -3.70
N ILE A 58 4.79 3.81 -4.52
CA ILE A 58 5.72 2.72 -4.17
C ILE A 58 7.13 3.25 -3.94
N VAL A 59 7.66 4.07 -4.86
CA VAL A 59 9.02 4.60 -4.74
C VAL A 59 9.17 5.47 -3.49
N VAL A 60 8.19 6.33 -3.22
CA VAL A 60 8.18 7.22 -2.05
C VAL A 60 8.12 6.39 -0.76
N LEU A 61 7.19 5.45 -0.64
CA LEU A 61 7.07 4.60 0.55
C LEU A 61 8.32 3.74 0.78
N ALA A 62 8.91 3.20 -0.30
CA ALA A 62 10.18 2.49 -0.21
C ALA A 62 11.33 3.41 0.24
N SER A 63 11.39 4.65 -0.27
CA SER A 63 12.46 5.61 0.05
C SER A 63 12.41 6.15 1.47
N ILE A 64 11.21 6.27 2.06
CA ILE A 64 11.01 6.68 3.46
C ILE A 64 11.35 5.53 4.44
N GLY A 65 11.67 4.34 3.92
CA GLY A 65 12.01 3.20 4.77
C GLY A 65 10.78 2.57 5.42
N PHE A 66 9.60 2.64 4.79
CA PHE A 66 8.35 2.17 5.41
C PHE A 66 8.36 0.70 5.86
N PHE A 67 9.29 -0.13 5.40
CA PHE A 67 9.46 -1.53 5.86
C PHE A 67 10.30 -1.69 7.13
N TYR A 68 10.91 -0.62 7.65
CA TYR A 68 11.60 -0.59 8.93
C TYR A 68 11.56 0.82 9.51
N GLN A 69 10.88 0.96 10.64
CA GLN A 69 10.85 2.21 11.38
C GLN A 69 10.95 1.88 12.85
N GLN A 70 11.79 2.62 13.56
CA GLN A 70 12.00 2.53 15.00
C GLN A 70 12.31 3.95 15.48
N ILE A 71 11.45 4.48 16.34
CA ILE A 71 11.47 5.87 16.79
C ILE A 71 11.10 5.90 18.27
N VAL A 72 11.87 6.65 19.05
CA VAL A 72 11.52 7.00 20.41
C VAL A 72 10.30 7.92 20.40
N LEU A 73 9.25 7.53 21.10
CA LEU A 73 8.04 8.35 21.25
C LEU A 73 8.38 9.55 22.15
N ASN A 74 8.87 10.62 21.52
CA ASN A 74 9.29 11.83 22.19
C ASN A 74 8.09 12.77 22.41
N ASP A 75 7.29 12.48 23.43
CA ASP A 75 6.14 13.29 23.82
C ASP A 75 6.59 14.35 24.85
N LEU A 76 7.38 15.33 24.40
CA LEU A 76 7.86 16.44 25.26
C LEU A 76 6.72 17.39 25.64
N ASP A 77 5.72 17.50 24.76
CA ASP A 77 4.46 18.14 25.07
C ASP A 77 3.64 17.17 25.92
N THR A 78 4.02 17.00 27.19
CA THR A 78 3.22 16.24 28.16
C THR A 78 1.80 16.79 28.19
N ASP A 79 0.93 16.23 27.35
CA ASP A 79 -0.50 16.38 27.49
C ASP A 79 -0.82 15.87 28.89
N ARG A 80 -1.44 16.71 29.72
CA ARG A 80 -1.82 16.36 31.09
C ARG A 80 -2.72 15.11 31.13
N ASN A 81 -3.19 14.62 29.98
CA ASN A 81 -3.98 13.41 29.87
C ASN A 81 -3.16 12.11 29.73
N ALA A 82 -1.84 12.16 29.48
CA ALA A 82 -1.04 10.97 29.19
C ALA A 82 -0.62 10.15 30.43
N ILE A 83 -0.49 10.80 31.59
CA ILE A 83 -0.16 10.16 32.87
C ILE A 83 -1.16 10.59 33.93
N SER A 84 -1.87 9.68 34.59
CA SER A 84 -2.89 10.00 35.59
C SER A 84 -2.54 9.43 36.97
N PRO A 85 -2.97 10.09 38.07
CA PRO A 85 -2.76 9.57 39.41
C PRO A 85 -3.56 8.30 39.65
N TYR A 86 -2.92 7.30 40.27
CA TYR A 86 -3.58 6.06 40.68
C TYR A 86 -3.66 5.94 42.20
N SER A 87 -2.51 6.02 42.89
CA SER A 87 -2.45 5.95 44.35
C SER A 87 -1.12 6.51 44.89
N GLN A 88 -1.10 6.90 46.16
CA GLN A 88 0.03 7.52 46.85
C GLN A 88 0.14 6.99 48.28
N SER A 89 0.45 5.70 48.44
CA SER A 89 0.43 5.05 49.76
C SER A 89 1.69 4.26 50.08
N CYS A 90 2.26 3.57 49.09
CA CYS A 90 3.41 2.71 49.25
C CYS A 90 4.67 3.46 49.75
N LYS A 91 5.35 2.87 50.73
CA LYS A 91 6.70 3.29 51.13
C LYS A 91 7.68 2.16 50.87
N VAL A 92 8.90 2.49 50.45
CA VAL A 92 9.96 1.52 50.15
C VAL A 92 11.15 1.72 51.08
N ASP A 93 11.57 0.65 51.77
CA ASP A 93 12.77 0.59 52.59
C ASP A 93 13.82 -0.38 51.99
N THR A 94 14.85 -0.78 52.75
CA THR A 94 15.88 -1.73 52.30
C THR A 94 15.35 -3.09 51.87
N ASN A 95 14.20 -3.51 52.40
CA ASN A 95 13.63 -4.84 52.21
C ASN A 95 12.52 -4.85 51.16
N GLY A 96 12.06 -3.69 50.69
CA GLY A 96 11.02 -3.56 49.69
C GLY A 96 9.87 -2.66 50.14
N PHE A 97 8.65 -2.94 49.68
CA PHE A 97 7.48 -2.22 50.16
C PHE A 97 7.21 -2.52 51.63
N ILE A 98 7.04 -1.46 52.44
CA ILE A 98 6.73 -1.59 53.87
C ILE A 98 5.32 -2.12 54.04
N LEU A 99 5.17 -3.16 54.86
CA LEU A 99 3.89 -3.82 55.12
C LEU A 99 2.83 -2.81 55.63
N GLY A 100 1.63 -2.87 55.05
CA GLY A 100 0.51 -2.00 55.42
C GLY A 100 0.59 -0.56 54.89
N THR A 101 1.66 -0.20 54.15
CA THR A 101 1.74 1.13 53.51
C THR A 101 1.07 1.16 52.15
N CYS A 102 1.19 0.10 51.36
CA CYS A 102 0.52 -0.01 50.06
C CYS A 102 -0.98 -0.32 50.21
N THR A 103 -1.81 0.32 49.39
CA THR A 103 -3.24 0.03 49.31
C THR A 103 -3.50 -1.35 48.70
N PRO A 104 -4.61 -2.03 49.06
CA PRO A 104 -5.00 -3.29 48.43
C PRO A 104 -5.18 -3.18 46.90
N VAL A 105 -5.58 -2.01 46.42
CA VAL A 105 -5.79 -1.73 44.99
C VAL A 105 -4.46 -1.72 44.22
N GLU A 106 -3.40 -1.13 44.77
CA GLU A 106 -2.05 -1.18 44.18
C GLU A 106 -1.49 -2.61 44.17
N VAL A 107 -1.62 -3.33 45.29
CA VAL A 107 -1.16 -4.72 45.39
C VAL A 107 -1.89 -5.63 44.40
N ALA A 108 -3.19 -5.38 44.17
CA ALA A 108 -4.00 -6.14 43.24
C ALA A 108 -3.62 -5.92 41.76
N THR A 109 -2.85 -4.88 41.43
CA THR A 109 -2.52 -4.55 40.04
C THR A 109 -1.68 -5.62 39.35
N THR A 110 -0.69 -6.17 40.05
CA THR A 110 0.14 -7.29 39.59
C THR A 110 -0.11 -8.58 40.37
N GLY A 111 -0.88 -8.49 41.46
CA GLY A 111 -1.00 -9.56 42.46
C GLY A 111 0.11 -9.48 43.50
N ALA A 112 -0.19 -9.97 44.72
CA ALA A 112 0.67 -9.80 45.89
C ALA A 112 2.10 -10.34 45.74
N PRO A 113 2.34 -11.55 45.17
CA PRO A 113 3.70 -12.06 45.02
C PRO A 113 4.55 -11.18 44.09
N ALA A 114 4.03 -10.84 42.92
CA ALA A 114 4.74 -9.97 41.97
C ALA A 114 4.95 -8.56 42.52
N TRP A 115 3.94 -7.99 43.20
CA TRP A 115 4.03 -6.64 43.80
C TRP A 115 5.12 -6.56 44.88
N SER A 116 5.22 -7.59 45.73
CA SER A 116 6.27 -7.69 46.74
C SER A 116 7.67 -7.71 46.11
N THR A 117 7.85 -8.53 45.06
CA THR A 117 9.13 -8.61 44.33
C THR A 117 9.47 -7.32 43.60
N ILE A 118 8.48 -6.61 43.04
CA ILE A 118 8.68 -5.26 42.48
C ILE A 118 9.26 -4.34 43.56
N GLY A 119 8.66 -4.31 44.75
CA GLY A 119 9.13 -3.52 45.88
C GLY A 119 10.59 -3.84 46.26
N GLN A 120 10.91 -5.12 46.40
CA GLN A 120 12.27 -5.59 46.70
C GLN A 120 13.28 -5.14 45.64
N ARG A 121 12.90 -5.21 44.35
CA ARG A 121 13.78 -4.79 43.26
C ARG A 121 14.00 -3.29 43.25
N LEU A 122 12.95 -2.51 43.50
CA LEU A 122 13.04 -1.05 43.63
C LEU A 122 13.91 -0.62 44.82
N ALA A 123 13.77 -1.29 45.97
CA ALA A 123 14.59 -1.05 47.14
C ALA A 123 16.10 -1.19 46.84
N LEU A 124 16.45 -2.28 46.15
CA LEU A 124 17.82 -2.58 45.75
C LEU A 124 18.36 -1.55 44.75
N GLU A 125 17.60 -1.25 43.70
CA GLU A 125 18.03 -0.36 42.62
C GLU A 125 18.10 1.12 43.06
N TRP A 126 17.12 1.61 43.82
CA TRP A 126 17.11 2.97 44.35
C TRP A 126 18.01 3.16 45.59
N ARG A 127 18.62 2.08 46.09
CA ARG A 127 19.42 2.04 47.32
C ARG A 127 18.65 2.67 48.49
N ALA A 128 17.45 2.17 48.72
CA ALA A 128 16.59 2.61 49.82
C ALA A 128 17.21 2.24 51.17
N GLN A 129 16.88 3.01 52.22
CA GLN A 129 17.40 2.83 53.58
C GLN A 129 16.24 2.76 54.56
N SER A 130 16.32 1.90 55.58
CA SER A 130 15.25 1.74 56.57
C SER A 130 15.06 2.99 57.43
N SER A 131 16.14 3.74 57.66
CA SER A 131 16.12 5.01 58.41
C SER A 131 15.40 6.15 57.67
N SER A 132 15.27 6.05 56.34
CA SER A 132 14.69 7.09 55.48
C SER A 132 14.01 6.43 54.27
N PRO A 133 12.80 5.87 54.45
CA PRO A 133 12.09 5.18 53.38
C PRO A 133 11.63 6.16 52.31
N TYR A 134 11.64 5.72 51.06
CA TYR A 134 11.11 6.52 49.95
C TYR A 134 9.59 6.45 49.90
N PHE A 135 8.97 7.57 49.52
CA PHE A 135 7.53 7.68 49.32
C PHE A 135 7.21 7.41 47.85
N VAL A 136 6.48 6.34 47.56
CA VAL A 136 6.21 5.91 46.19
C VAL A 136 4.81 6.30 45.77
N THR A 137 4.73 7.03 44.65
CA THR A 137 3.47 7.34 43.97
C THR A 137 3.32 6.44 42.77
N THR A 138 2.14 5.84 42.64
CA THR A 138 1.74 5.01 41.52
C THR A 138 0.89 5.84 40.56
N CYS A 139 1.28 5.87 39.29
CA CYS A 139 0.58 6.54 38.21
C CYS A 139 0.26 5.56 37.09
N ILE A 140 -0.77 5.86 36.31
CA ILE A 140 -1.09 5.14 35.08
C ILE A 140 -0.59 5.97 33.92
N LYS A 141 0.23 5.39 33.04
CA LYS A 141 0.61 6.00 31.78
C LYS A 141 -0.07 5.26 30.63
N THR A 142 -0.77 5.99 29.77
CA THR A 142 -1.33 5.43 28.53
C THR A 142 -0.31 5.53 27.40
N LYS A 143 -0.30 4.54 26.51
CA LYS A 143 0.56 4.60 25.33
C LYS A 143 -0.03 5.55 24.29
N PRO A 144 0.73 6.53 23.75
CA PRO A 144 0.20 7.48 22.77
C PRO A 144 -0.42 6.83 21.53
N THR A 145 0.13 5.70 21.09
CA THR A 145 -0.35 4.96 19.92
C THR A 145 -1.53 4.03 20.22
N ASN A 146 -1.80 3.73 21.49
CA ASN A 146 -2.89 2.86 21.93
C ASN A 146 -3.35 3.24 23.34
N ALA A 147 -4.38 4.10 23.43
CA ALA A 147 -4.93 4.57 24.70
C ALA A 147 -5.48 3.43 25.60
N ASN A 148 -5.80 2.25 25.04
CA ASN A 148 -6.23 1.10 25.84
C ASN A 148 -5.06 0.40 26.53
N GLN A 149 -3.84 0.54 25.99
CA GLN A 149 -2.63 -0.03 26.58
C GLN A 149 -2.10 0.89 27.67
N VAL A 150 -1.86 0.31 28.84
CA VAL A 150 -1.40 1.04 30.02
C VAL A 150 -0.11 0.45 30.57
N ALA A 151 0.68 1.32 31.19
CA ALA A 151 1.82 0.98 32.04
C ALA A 151 1.63 1.63 33.41
N LEU A 152 2.16 0.98 34.46
CA LEU A 152 2.29 1.64 35.75
C LEU A 152 3.61 2.39 35.80
N VAL A 153 3.58 3.64 36.26
CA VAL A 153 4.77 4.42 36.56
C VAL A 153 4.85 4.61 38.07
N LEU A 154 5.95 4.16 38.67
CA LEU A 154 6.24 4.28 40.09
C LEU A 154 7.30 5.37 40.28
N MET A 155 6.96 6.42 41.01
CA MET A 155 7.88 7.53 41.29
C MET A 155 8.24 7.58 42.77
N ALA A 156 9.53 7.60 43.08
CA ALA A 156 10.04 7.69 44.44
C ALA A 156 10.39 9.13 44.80
N GLY A 157 9.83 9.63 45.90
CA GLY A 157 10.21 10.88 46.54
C GLY A 157 11.02 10.65 47.81
N TYR A 158 11.84 11.62 48.17
CA TYR A 158 12.67 11.59 49.38
C TYR A 158 11.85 11.90 50.63
N ASP A 159 11.15 13.04 50.60
CA ASP A 159 10.56 13.67 51.78
C ASP A 159 9.02 13.58 51.78
N GLY A 160 8.43 13.12 50.68
CA GLY A 160 6.99 12.99 50.49
C GLY A 160 6.65 12.36 49.13
N PHE A 161 5.35 12.08 48.91
CA PHE A 161 4.84 11.46 47.69
C PHE A 161 4.95 12.40 46.48
N PRO A 162 5.71 12.05 45.42
CA PRO A 162 5.75 12.84 44.19
C PRO A 162 4.38 12.90 43.51
N GLN A 163 4.07 13.98 42.81
CA GLN A 163 2.83 14.08 42.04
C GLN A 163 3.01 13.47 40.65
N CYS A 164 1.99 12.78 40.13
CA CYS A 164 1.97 12.31 38.74
C CYS A 164 1.91 13.47 37.74
N GLN A 165 1.29 14.59 38.14
CA GLN A 165 1.13 15.80 37.35
C GLN A 165 1.38 17.03 38.23
N PRO A 166 2.64 17.40 38.49
CA PRO A 166 2.95 18.63 39.17
C PRO A 166 2.36 19.85 38.43
N PRO A 167 1.92 20.90 39.15
CA PRO A 167 1.22 22.02 38.51
C PRO A 167 2.11 22.76 37.51
N LYS A 168 3.39 23.01 37.85
CA LYS A 168 4.48 23.54 37.00
C LYS A 168 5.85 23.27 37.65
N GLY A 169 6.90 23.24 36.84
CA GLY A 169 8.30 23.26 37.29
C GLY A 169 8.88 21.89 37.61
N ALA A 170 10.07 21.92 38.20
CA ALA A 170 10.83 20.72 38.55
C ALA A 170 10.26 20.03 39.79
N GLN A 171 10.07 18.72 39.70
CA GLN A 171 9.80 17.84 40.82
C GLN A 171 11.01 16.93 41.06
N GLU A 172 11.64 17.04 42.23
CA GLU A 172 12.77 16.17 42.57
C GLU A 172 12.30 14.75 42.89
N ILE A 173 12.94 13.76 42.29
CA ILE A 173 12.68 12.35 42.50
C ILE A 173 13.97 11.58 42.84
N ALA A 174 13.83 10.55 43.66
CA ALA A 174 14.90 9.59 43.95
C ALA A 174 15.03 8.52 42.86
N GLY A 175 13.98 8.33 42.08
CA GLY A 175 13.94 7.39 40.98
C GLY A 175 12.55 7.28 40.38
N MET A 176 12.49 6.63 39.23
CA MET A 176 11.26 6.35 38.50
C MET A 176 11.34 4.94 37.97
N ALA A 177 10.23 4.20 37.93
CA ALA A 177 10.18 2.90 37.31
C ALA A 177 8.90 2.74 36.50
N MET A 178 8.96 1.93 35.45
CA MET A 178 7.82 1.56 34.64
C MET A 178 7.58 0.06 34.74
N VAL A 179 6.35 -0.35 35.05
CA VAL A 179 5.90 -1.74 35.08
C VAL A 179 4.95 -1.97 33.92
N GLU A 180 5.30 -2.94 33.08
CA GLU A 180 4.49 -3.43 31.97
C GLU A 180 4.39 -4.95 32.01
N ALA A 181 3.71 -5.58 31.06
CA ALA A 181 3.64 -7.03 30.94
C ALA A 181 4.21 -7.50 29.61
N THR A 182 5.02 -8.55 29.59
CA THR A 182 5.61 -9.11 28.37
C THR A 182 5.50 -10.64 28.33
N VAL A 183 5.75 -11.24 27.18
CA VAL A 183 5.89 -12.70 27.01
C VAL A 183 7.33 -13.04 26.62
N ARG A 184 7.83 -14.14 27.17
CA ARG A 184 9.14 -14.73 26.87
C ARG A 184 9.03 -16.24 26.78
N ASP A 185 10.02 -16.89 26.20
CA ASP A 185 10.09 -18.35 26.12
C ASP A 185 10.10 -18.97 27.53
N GLU A 186 10.76 -18.33 28.51
CA GLU A 186 10.79 -18.78 29.90
C GLU A 186 9.49 -18.48 30.66
N TYR A 187 8.67 -17.54 30.16
CA TYR A 187 7.41 -17.09 30.76
C TYR A 187 6.28 -17.07 29.72
N PRO A 188 5.80 -18.25 29.26
CA PRO A 188 4.82 -18.34 28.17
C PRO A 188 3.44 -17.76 28.52
N ASN A 189 3.10 -17.73 29.81
CA ASN A 189 1.87 -17.11 30.33
C ASN A 189 2.06 -15.61 30.63
N GLY A 190 3.21 -15.04 30.26
CA GLY A 190 3.59 -13.66 30.54
C GLY A 190 4.26 -13.45 31.89
N ALA A 191 5.02 -12.36 31.98
CA ALA A 191 5.65 -11.84 33.18
C ALA A 191 5.55 -10.31 33.19
N PHE A 192 5.62 -9.69 34.36
CA PHE A 192 5.76 -8.25 34.46
C PHE A 192 7.20 -7.83 34.18
N MET A 193 7.38 -6.80 33.38
CA MET A 193 8.69 -6.22 33.10
C MET A 193 8.82 -4.90 33.85
N LEU A 194 9.84 -4.81 34.71
CA LEU A 194 10.19 -3.64 35.48
C LEU A 194 11.41 -2.96 34.85
N THR A 195 11.23 -1.72 34.39
CA THR A 195 12.32 -0.85 33.89
C THR A 195 12.56 0.25 34.90
N VAL A 196 13.80 0.37 35.40
CA VAL A 196 14.12 1.29 36.51
C VAL A 196 15.11 2.36 36.10
N PHE A 197 14.77 3.60 36.45
CA PHE A 197 15.69 4.73 36.57
C PHE A 197 16.00 4.99 38.05
N ALA A 198 17.28 4.99 38.40
CA ALA A 198 17.75 5.23 39.75
C ALA A 198 18.70 6.44 39.78
N ASP A 199 18.27 7.53 40.41
CA ASP A 199 18.98 8.81 40.39
C ASP A 199 20.42 8.72 40.97
N LYS A 200 20.62 7.87 41.98
CA LYS A 200 21.93 7.70 42.64
C LYS A 200 22.96 6.96 41.78
N THR A 201 22.55 6.23 40.75
CA THR A 201 23.43 5.30 40.01
C THR A 201 23.41 5.50 38.50
N MET A 202 22.39 6.18 37.96
CA MET A 202 22.19 6.35 36.52
C MET A 202 22.27 7.85 36.16
N SER A 203 23.48 8.38 35.98
CA SER A 203 23.74 9.77 35.61
C SER A 203 24.08 9.99 34.13
N ASP A 204 24.44 8.92 33.43
CA ASP A 204 24.97 9.00 32.08
C ASP A 204 23.84 8.93 31.05
N SER A 205 24.01 9.66 29.94
CA SER A 205 23.07 9.66 28.83
C SER A 205 23.78 9.27 27.54
N ILE A 206 23.08 8.53 26.68
CA ILE A 206 23.54 8.10 25.37
C ILE A 206 22.69 8.72 24.27
N LEU A 207 23.32 9.07 23.15
CA LEU A 207 22.62 9.54 21.97
C LEU A 207 22.03 8.35 21.22
N HIS A 208 20.71 8.34 21.08
CA HIS A 208 19.97 7.39 20.25
C HIS A 208 19.61 8.05 18.92
N THR A 209 19.85 7.37 17.81
CA THR A 209 19.46 7.84 16.46
C THR A 209 18.25 7.07 15.99
N ASN A 210 17.14 7.77 15.83
CA ASN A 210 15.90 7.21 15.31
C ASN A 210 16.05 6.87 13.82
N SER A 211 15.20 5.97 13.34
CA SER A 211 15.17 5.54 11.93
C SER A 211 14.87 6.66 10.93
N ASP A 212 14.26 7.77 11.36
CA ASP A 212 13.97 8.95 10.55
C ASP A 212 15.14 9.96 10.51
N GLY A 213 16.25 9.65 11.18
CA GLY A 213 17.45 10.49 11.28
C GLY A 213 17.40 11.53 12.40
N THR A 214 16.29 11.61 13.14
CA THR A 214 16.24 12.43 14.37
C THR A 214 17.04 11.76 15.49
N THR A 215 17.40 12.51 16.52
CA THR A 215 18.19 12.01 17.64
C THR A 215 17.58 12.39 18.97
N ASP A 216 17.52 11.43 19.88
CA ASP A 216 17.03 11.61 21.24
C ASP A 216 18.11 11.17 22.25
N MET A 217 18.12 11.79 23.43
CA MET A 217 19.03 11.41 24.51
C MET A 217 18.32 10.42 25.43
N LEU A 218 18.89 9.23 25.63
CA LEU A 218 18.36 8.21 26.55
C LEU A 218 19.29 8.07 27.75
N ILE A 219 18.76 7.72 28.92
CA ILE A 219 19.60 7.36 30.07
C ILE A 219 20.28 6.02 29.80
N ALA A 220 21.58 5.95 30.06
CA ALA A 220 22.39 4.76 29.88
C ALA A 220 22.21 3.76 31.04
N ASN A 221 22.54 2.48 30.77
CA ASN A 221 22.62 1.43 31.80
C ASN A 221 21.33 1.23 32.61
N ILE A 222 20.16 1.41 31.97
CA ILE A 222 18.87 1.11 32.59
C ILE A 222 18.78 -0.38 32.92
N ASN A 223 18.24 -0.70 34.09
CA ASN A 223 18.06 -2.08 34.54
C ASN A 223 16.64 -2.55 34.24
N GLN A 224 16.54 -3.71 33.59
CA GLN A 224 15.28 -4.36 33.27
C GLN A 224 15.19 -5.73 33.95
N THR A 225 14.05 -6.04 34.53
CA THR A 225 13.83 -7.27 35.30
C THR A 225 12.46 -7.84 34.97
N LEU A 226 12.40 -9.14 34.68
CA LEU A 226 11.16 -9.88 34.53
C LEU A 226 10.75 -10.43 35.88
N ILE A 227 9.46 -10.30 36.20
CA ILE A 227 8.86 -10.70 37.47
C ILE A 227 7.61 -11.50 37.12
N ALA A 228 7.64 -12.81 37.37
CA ALA A 228 6.48 -13.67 37.15
C ALA A 228 5.37 -13.37 38.17
N THR A 229 4.15 -13.82 37.85
CA THR A 229 2.97 -13.67 38.73
C THR A 229 3.14 -14.34 40.10
N ASN A 230 4.02 -15.34 40.20
CA ASN A 230 4.39 -16.01 41.45
C ASN A 230 5.49 -15.30 42.25
N GLY A 231 6.02 -14.17 41.77
CA GLY A 231 7.08 -13.39 42.42
C GLY A 231 8.51 -13.84 42.09
N SER A 232 8.71 -14.89 41.30
CA SER A 232 10.05 -15.24 40.79
C SER A 232 10.55 -14.17 39.81
N MET A 233 11.87 -13.91 39.81
CA MET A 233 12.45 -12.87 38.97
C MET A 233 13.70 -13.32 38.22
N THR A 234 13.90 -12.73 37.04
CA THR A 234 15.09 -12.89 36.20
C THR A 234 15.48 -11.55 35.57
N VAL A 235 16.76 -11.36 35.28
CA VAL A 235 17.22 -10.14 34.59
C VAL A 235 16.81 -10.21 33.13
N ASP A 236 16.16 -9.16 32.62
CA ASP A 236 15.85 -9.08 31.19
C ASP A 236 17.02 -8.45 30.45
N ARG A 237 17.50 -9.13 29.40
CA ARG A 237 18.54 -8.60 28.51
C ARG A 237 17.97 -8.15 27.16
N LEU A 238 16.73 -8.53 26.85
CA LEU A 238 16.09 -8.19 25.58
C LEU A 238 15.37 -6.84 25.69
N GLY A 239 14.71 -6.58 26.83
CA GLY A 239 14.07 -5.31 27.10
C GLY A 239 12.85 -5.02 26.23
N VAL A 240 12.27 -6.05 25.59
CA VAL A 240 11.14 -5.90 24.67
C VAL A 240 9.84 -6.04 25.46
N ASN A 241 8.97 -5.04 25.47
CA ASN A 241 7.67 -5.16 26.11
C ASN A 241 6.67 -5.97 25.27
N GLY A 242 6.24 -5.40 24.14
CA GLY A 242 5.20 -5.99 23.31
C GLY A 242 5.74 -6.41 21.97
N VAL A 243 5.48 -7.66 21.59
CA VAL A 243 5.74 -8.15 20.23
C VAL A 243 4.43 -8.55 19.57
N HIS A 244 4.17 -7.97 18.41
CA HIS A 244 3.11 -8.46 17.53
C HIS A 244 3.69 -8.94 16.21
N TYR A 245 3.03 -9.93 15.61
CA TYR A 245 3.36 -10.42 14.28
C TYR A 245 2.17 -10.34 13.33
N SER A 246 2.41 -9.87 12.11
CA SER A 246 1.44 -9.96 11.00
C SER A 246 2.10 -10.58 9.77
N VAL A 247 1.36 -11.41 9.04
CA VAL A 247 1.86 -12.22 7.91
C VAL A 247 0.99 -12.08 6.65
N PRO A 248 0.80 -10.86 6.11
CA PRO A 248 -0.15 -10.61 5.02
C PRO A 248 0.16 -11.37 3.72
N ILE A 249 1.44 -11.67 3.46
CA ILE A 249 1.92 -12.40 2.27
C ILE A 249 2.74 -13.66 2.63
N GLY A 250 2.59 -14.14 3.87
CA GLY A 250 3.29 -15.33 4.39
C GLY A 250 4.44 -15.02 5.34
N THR A 251 5.01 -16.06 5.95
CA THR A 251 5.99 -15.97 7.04
C THR A 251 7.35 -15.41 6.64
N ARG A 252 7.74 -15.53 5.36
CA ARG A 252 9.01 -14.97 4.83
C ARG A 252 9.10 -13.45 4.98
N TYR A 253 7.96 -12.76 4.89
CA TYR A 253 7.84 -11.31 4.97
C TYR A 253 7.06 -10.89 6.22
N LYS A 254 7.25 -11.63 7.32
CA LYS A 254 6.62 -11.35 8.62
C LYS A 254 6.92 -9.91 9.06
N ILE A 255 5.87 -9.18 9.42
CA ILE A 255 5.96 -7.87 10.07
C ILE A 255 6.07 -8.14 11.57
N SER A 256 7.12 -7.63 12.21
CA SER A 256 7.30 -7.70 13.66
C SER A 256 7.19 -6.29 14.21
N ILE A 257 6.24 -6.06 15.11
CA ILE A 257 6.01 -4.77 15.76
C ILE A 257 6.54 -4.91 17.18
N GLN A 258 7.42 -4.00 17.59
CA GLN A 258 8.16 -4.09 18.83
C GLN A 258 8.09 -2.77 19.59
N SER A 259 8.13 -2.87 20.91
CA SER A 259 8.15 -1.74 21.82
C SER A 259 9.16 -2.01 22.93
N TYR A 260 10.05 -1.06 23.19
CA TYR A 260 11.05 -1.12 24.26
C TYR A 260 10.79 0.04 25.23
N PRO A 261 10.56 -0.20 26.52
CA PRO A 261 10.50 0.88 27.49
C PRO A 261 11.90 1.45 27.69
N VAL A 262 12.00 2.76 27.60
CA VAL A 262 13.25 3.52 27.70
C VAL A 262 13.04 4.73 28.61
N VAL A 263 14.15 5.24 29.15
CA VAL A 263 14.16 6.46 29.95
C VAL A 263 14.74 7.57 29.08
N LEU A 264 13.93 8.56 28.73
CA LEU A 264 14.33 9.71 27.94
C LEU A 264 14.94 10.79 28.85
N ASP A 265 16.12 11.29 28.49
CA ASP A 265 16.76 12.46 29.10
C ASP A 265 16.28 13.72 28.37
N ILE A 266 15.41 14.47 29.02
CA ILE A 266 14.82 15.71 28.49
C ILE A 266 15.53 16.96 28.99
N THR A 267 16.70 16.83 29.64
CA THR A 267 17.41 17.95 30.28
C THR A 267 17.68 19.12 29.32
N SER A 268 17.96 18.83 28.04
CA SER A 268 18.22 19.86 27.02
C SER A 268 16.96 20.46 26.39
N HIS A 269 15.76 19.94 26.71
CA HIS A 269 14.50 20.30 26.06
C HIS A 269 13.41 20.71 27.06
N ILE A 270 13.81 21.18 28.25
CA ILE A 270 12.88 21.62 29.29
C ILE A 270 12.14 22.88 28.86
N ASP A 271 10.80 22.83 28.86
CA ASP A 271 9.95 24.03 28.77
C ASP A 271 9.65 24.56 30.19
N PRO A 272 10.02 25.80 30.53
CA PRO A 272 9.70 26.41 31.83
C PRO A 272 8.20 26.49 32.16
N ASN A 273 7.33 26.38 31.16
CA ASN A 273 5.87 26.44 31.33
C ASN A 273 5.24 25.09 31.70
N THR A 274 5.98 24.00 31.53
CA THR A 274 5.52 22.64 31.85
C THR A 274 6.12 22.17 33.18
N TRP A 275 5.86 20.91 33.53
CA TRP A 275 6.42 20.27 34.70
C TRP A 275 7.33 19.12 34.26
N TRP A 276 8.32 18.77 35.06
CA TRP A 276 9.22 17.65 34.76
C TRP A 276 9.73 17.00 36.04
N ASN A 277 10.10 15.73 35.95
CA ASN A 277 10.77 15.03 37.02
C ASN A 277 12.27 15.17 36.85
N VAL A 278 12.99 15.53 37.92
CA VAL A 278 14.44 15.69 37.91
C VAL A 278 15.07 14.87 39.03
N GLY A 279 16.15 14.16 38.69
CA GLY A 279 16.96 13.49 39.69
C GLY A 279 17.66 14.48 40.61
N ARG A 280 17.56 14.31 41.94
CA ARG A 280 18.19 15.21 42.92
C ARG A 280 19.72 15.16 42.82
N MET A 281 20.30 13.99 42.56
CA MET A 281 21.73 13.71 42.51
C MET A 281 22.29 13.83 41.09
N SER A 282 21.66 13.17 40.12
CA SER A 282 22.09 13.16 38.72
C SER A 282 21.84 14.49 38.00
N LYS A 283 20.89 15.29 38.51
CA LYS A 283 20.37 16.52 37.87
C LYS A 283 19.80 16.28 36.47
N LYS A 284 19.46 15.04 36.13
CA LYS A 284 18.83 14.67 34.87
C LYS A 284 17.32 14.85 34.95
N ALA A 285 16.76 15.59 34.01
CA ALA A 285 15.32 15.63 33.80
C ALA A 285 14.91 14.41 32.97
N VAL A 286 14.00 13.59 33.49
CA VAL A 286 13.67 12.28 32.91
C VAL A 286 12.18 12.06 32.72
N THR A 287 11.86 11.31 31.68
CA THR A 287 10.51 10.76 31.47
C THR A 287 10.62 9.33 30.94
N MET A 288 9.73 8.44 31.38
CA MET A 288 9.66 7.08 30.84
C MET A 288 8.90 7.11 29.54
N THR A 289 9.39 6.50 28.47
CA THR A 289 8.69 6.41 27.19
C THR A 289 8.99 5.08 26.50
N TRP A 290 8.54 4.92 25.26
CA TRP A 290 8.82 3.75 24.45
C TRP A 290 9.65 4.12 23.23
N ASP A 291 10.68 3.33 22.97
CA ASP A 291 11.21 3.16 21.62
C ASP A 291 10.31 2.15 20.89
N TYR A 292 9.62 2.63 19.87
CA TYR A 292 8.55 1.89 19.22
C TYR A 292 8.79 1.79 17.72
N GLY A 293 8.54 0.60 17.18
CA GLY A 293 8.83 0.37 15.77
C GLY A 293 8.27 -0.91 15.21
N HIS A 294 8.50 -1.08 13.91
CA HIS A 294 8.22 -2.30 13.18
C HIS A 294 9.37 -2.64 12.24
N ALA A 295 9.51 -3.93 11.99
CA ALA A 295 10.47 -4.48 11.05
C ALA A 295 9.81 -5.55 10.18
N VAL A 296 9.94 -5.42 8.87
CA VAL A 296 9.54 -6.46 7.93
C VAL A 296 10.72 -7.38 7.63
N ALA A 297 10.53 -8.68 7.83
CA ALA A 297 11.53 -9.69 7.49
C ALA A 297 11.83 -9.67 5.98
N ASN A 298 13.10 -9.83 5.61
CA ASN A 298 13.56 -9.79 4.22
C ASN A 298 13.12 -8.53 3.44
N ARG A 299 13.03 -7.37 4.11
CA ARG A 299 12.59 -6.10 3.49
C ARG A 299 13.37 -5.71 2.24
N THR A 300 14.67 -6.00 2.19
CA THR A 300 15.52 -5.68 1.03
C THR A 300 15.14 -6.51 -0.20
N GLU A 301 14.86 -7.80 -0.02
CA GLU A 301 14.33 -8.67 -1.07
C GLU A 301 13.00 -8.13 -1.58
N LEU A 302 12.08 -7.77 -0.68
CA LEU A 302 10.77 -7.25 -1.03
C LEU A 302 10.86 -5.96 -1.86
N VAL A 303 11.68 -4.99 -1.44
CA VAL A 303 11.91 -3.73 -2.18
C VAL A 303 12.54 -4.00 -3.55
N VAL A 304 13.56 -4.86 -3.62
CA VAL A 304 14.23 -5.18 -4.89
C VAL A 304 13.27 -5.86 -5.86
N LEU A 305 12.49 -6.85 -5.40
CA LEU A 305 11.50 -7.54 -6.23
C LEU A 305 10.43 -6.55 -6.73
N ASP A 306 9.92 -5.68 -5.86
CA ASP A 306 8.92 -4.68 -6.22
C ASP A 306 9.45 -3.72 -7.29
N LEU A 307 10.67 -3.19 -7.12
CA LEU A 307 11.33 -2.32 -8.10
C LEU A 307 11.58 -3.03 -9.45
N VAL A 308 12.03 -4.29 -9.43
CA VAL A 308 12.27 -5.07 -10.65
C VAL A 308 10.96 -5.33 -11.40
N PHE A 309 9.90 -5.73 -10.70
CA PHE A 309 8.60 -5.97 -11.33
C PHE A 309 7.95 -4.69 -11.84
N LEU A 310 8.09 -3.59 -11.10
CA LEU A 310 7.63 -2.27 -11.51
C LEU A 310 8.37 -1.79 -12.77
N PHE A 311 9.70 -1.96 -12.82
CA PHE A 311 10.52 -1.63 -13.98
C PHE A 311 10.14 -2.47 -15.21
N CYS A 312 10.03 -3.79 -15.05
CA CYS A 312 9.57 -4.70 -16.10
C CYS A 312 8.18 -4.31 -16.62
N GLY A 313 7.22 -4.07 -15.71
CA GLY A 313 5.88 -3.61 -16.07
C GLY A 313 5.89 -2.32 -16.87
N THR A 314 6.76 -1.38 -16.51
CA THR A 314 6.94 -0.08 -17.19
C THR A 314 7.51 -0.25 -18.60
N ILE A 315 8.50 -1.12 -18.77
CA ILE A 315 9.04 -1.48 -20.10
C ILE A 315 7.93 -2.04 -20.97
N PHE A 316 7.13 -2.99 -20.46
CA PHE A 316 6.10 -3.64 -21.27
C PHE A 316 4.93 -2.72 -21.61
N ILE A 317 4.61 -1.69 -20.81
CA ILE A 317 3.58 -0.70 -21.16
C ILE A 317 4.14 0.50 -21.96
N SER A 318 5.46 0.60 -22.14
CA SER A 318 6.11 1.75 -22.81
C SER A 318 5.60 2.00 -24.23
N GLY A 319 5.24 0.94 -24.97
CA GLY A 319 4.63 1.07 -26.30
C GLY A 319 3.28 1.79 -26.25
N ASP A 320 2.47 1.54 -25.22
CA ASP A 320 1.19 2.21 -25.03
C ASP A 320 1.35 3.71 -24.73
N TYR A 321 2.36 4.06 -23.91
CA TYR A 321 2.74 5.46 -23.68
C TYR A 321 3.11 6.15 -25.00
N TYR A 322 3.95 5.50 -25.81
CA TYR A 322 4.38 6.04 -27.11
C TYR A 322 3.19 6.25 -28.06
N LEU A 323 2.30 5.26 -28.20
CA LEU A 323 1.12 5.38 -29.06
C LEU A 323 0.18 6.49 -28.61
N THR A 324 0.00 6.65 -27.29
CA THR A 324 -0.84 7.73 -26.74
C THR A 324 -0.21 9.11 -26.96
N TYR A 325 1.11 9.22 -26.79
CA TYR A 325 1.85 10.44 -27.11
C TYR A 325 1.73 10.82 -28.60
N GLN A 326 1.90 9.85 -29.52
CA GLN A 326 1.69 10.09 -30.95
C GLN A 326 0.24 10.49 -31.26
N GLY A 327 -0.72 9.93 -30.53
CA GLY A 327 -2.12 10.36 -30.56
C GLY A 327 -2.30 11.83 -30.16
N LEU A 328 -1.76 12.21 -29.00
CA LEU A 328 -1.82 13.59 -28.50
C LEU A 328 -1.14 14.58 -29.46
N LYS A 329 0.06 14.25 -29.94
CA LYS A 329 0.80 15.06 -30.94
C LYS A 329 -0.01 15.27 -32.21
N GLY A 330 -0.63 14.20 -32.73
CA GLY A 330 -1.50 14.29 -33.89
C GLY A 330 -2.72 15.18 -33.66
N PHE A 331 -3.35 15.06 -32.47
CA PHE A 331 -4.52 15.83 -32.09
C PHE A 331 -4.21 17.33 -32.00
N LEU A 332 -3.12 17.69 -31.31
CA LEU A 332 -2.66 19.08 -31.19
C LEU A 332 -2.26 19.67 -32.55
N ALA A 333 -1.62 18.87 -33.41
CA ALA A 333 -1.26 19.26 -34.78
C ALA A 333 -2.45 19.29 -35.76
N ARG A 334 -3.68 19.04 -35.28
CA ARG A 334 -4.91 18.94 -36.11
C ARG A 334 -4.81 17.93 -37.26
N LYS A 335 -3.93 16.93 -37.13
CA LYS A 335 -3.76 15.83 -38.11
C LYS A 335 -4.70 14.67 -37.75
N PRO A 336 -5.01 13.75 -38.69
CA PRO A 336 -5.73 12.53 -38.36
C PRO A 336 -5.00 11.76 -37.26
N VAL A 337 -5.74 11.27 -36.26
CA VAL A 337 -5.18 10.70 -35.02
C VAL A 337 -5.61 9.25 -34.85
N MET A 338 -4.66 8.37 -34.55
CA MET A 338 -4.98 7.04 -34.02
C MET A 338 -5.18 7.16 -32.51
N THR A 339 -6.44 7.01 -32.05
CA THR A 339 -6.77 6.94 -30.62
C THR A 339 -7.42 5.60 -30.32
N TYR A 340 -7.01 4.96 -29.24
CA TYR A 340 -7.53 3.67 -28.79
C TYR A 340 -7.81 3.71 -27.29
N ASP A 341 -8.62 2.77 -26.81
CA ASP A 341 -8.95 2.65 -25.39
C ASP A 341 -7.94 1.71 -24.71
N LEU A 342 -7.09 2.27 -23.84
CA LEU A 342 -6.06 1.51 -23.11
C LEU A 342 -6.69 0.54 -22.10
N ALA A 343 -7.69 1.01 -21.36
CA ALA A 343 -8.33 0.22 -20.31
C ALA A 343 -9.01 -1.03 -20.89
N ALA A 344 -9.72 -0.88 -22.01
CA ALA A 344 -10.25 -2.01 -22.77
C ALA A 344 -9.16 -2.96 -23.25
N GLY A 345 -8.00 -2.41 -23.61
CA GLY A 345 -6.85 -3.17 -24.07
C GLY A 345 -6.14 -4.00 -23.00
N MET A 346 -6.37 -3.70 -21.70
CA MET A 346 -5.73 -4.46 -20.62
C MET A 346 -6.09 -5.95 -20.66
N GLU A 347 -7.27 -6.32 -21.20
CA GLU A 347 -7.68 -7.71 -21.46
C GLU A 347 -6.64 -8.50 -22.30
N ARG A 348 -5.84 -7.82 -23.12
CA ARG A 348 -4.81 -8.42 -23.98
C ARG A 348 -3.37 -8.23 -23.46
N ARG A 349 -3.15 -7.37 -22.47
CA ARG A 349 -1.80 -7.01 -21.95
C ARG A 349 -1.39 -7.88 -20.76
N LYS A 350 -1.48 -9.20 -20.91
CA LYS A 350 -1.28 -10.15 -19.80
C LYS A 350 0.10 -10.06 -19.14
N LEU A 351 1.16 -9.82 -19.92
CA LEU A 351 2.51 -9.66 -19.37
C LEU A 351 2.61 -8.41 -18.47
N VAL A 352 2.07 -7.27 -18.92
CA VAL A 352 2.02 -6.05 -18.11
C VAL A 352 1.24 -6.31 -16.81
N LEU A 353 0.06 -6.94 -16.92
CA LEU A 353 -0.77 -7.29 -15.77
C LEU A 353 -0.04 -8.23 -14.80
N PHE A 354 0.66 -9.24 -15.30
CA PHE A 354 1.43 -10.17 -14.47
C PHE A 354 2.49 -9.44 -13.63
N PHE A 355 3.33 -8.62 -14.27
CA PHE A 355 4.36 -7.86 -13.57
C PHE A 355 3.77 -6.87 -12.57
N TRP A 356 2.67 -6.19 -12.92
CA TRP A 356 1.98 -5.34 -11.97
C TRP A 356 1.39 -6.11 -10.80
N ILE A 357 0.74 -7.26 -11.02
CA ILE A 357 0.22 -8.09 -9.92
C ILE A 357 1.36 -8.49 -8.99
N CYS A 358 2.50 -8.97 -9.51
CA CYS A 358 3.65 -9.33 -8.69
C CYS A 358 4.16 -8.16 -7.83
N SER A 359 4.29 -6.96 -8.41
CA SER A 359 4.62 -5.73 -7.67
C SER A 359 3.56 -5.39 -6.61
N ARG A 360 2.27 -5.40 -6.97
CA ARG A 360 1.18 -5.05 -6.05
C ARG A 360 0.96 -6.07 -4.94
N THR A 361 1.32 -7.35 -5.14
CA THR A 361 1.33 -8.35 -4.07
C THR A 361 2.26 -7.94 -2.95
N MET A 362 3.46 -7.42 -3.27
CA MET A 362 4.41 -6.93 -2.25
C MET A 362 3.82 -5.74 -1.48
N SER A 363 2.99 -4.94 -2.15
CA SER A 363 2.30 -3.80 -1.53
C SER A 363 1.18 -4.19 -0.56
N LEU A 364 0.77 -5.46 -0.46
CA LEU A 364 -0.24 -5.90 0.53
C LEU A 364 0.26 -5.81 1.97
N VAL A 365 1.56 -5.60 2.18
CA VAL A 365 2.19 -5.38 3.50
C VAL A 365 1.88 -3.98 4.04
N TYR A 366 1.64 -2.98 3.17
CA TYR A 366 1.49 -1.59 3.59
C TYR A 366 0.35 -1.35 4.58
N PRO A 367 -0.89 -1.85 4.38
CA PRO A 367 -1.98 -1.59 5.31
C PRO A 367 -1.70 -2.10 6.72
N ASP A 368 -0.98 -3.22 6.88
CA ASP A 368 -0.60 -3.73 8.20
C ASP A 368 0.45 -2.84 8.88
N VAL A 369 1.41 -2.33 8.11
CA VAL A 369 2.38 -1.37 8.64
C VAL A 369 1.72 -0.03 9.00
N VAL A 370 0.78 0.47 8.21
CA VAL A 370 0.09 1.74 8.50
C VAL A 370 -0.59 1.74 9.86
N ARG A 371 -1.10 0.59 10.33
CA ARG A 371 -1.76 0.46 11.64
C ARG A 371 -0.84 0.79 12.80
N VAL A 372 0.47 0.68 12.61
CA VAL A 372 1.47 0.82 13.66
C VAL A 372 2.35 2.05 13.50
N VAL A 373 2.36 2.71 12.34
CA VAL A 373 3.17 3.92 12.16
C VAL A 373 2.62 5.08 13.01
N PRO A 374 3.45 5.68 13.90
CA PRO A 374 3.09 6.94 14.55
C PRO A 374 3.06 8.08 13.52
N GLY A 375 1.95 8.80 13.38
CA GLY A 375 1.82 9.91 12.41
C GLY A 375 0.46 10.01 11.74
N PRO A 376 0.34 10.63 10.54
CA PRO A 376 -0.93 10.81 9.84
C PRO A 376 -1.45 9.48 9.25
N THR A 377 -1.97 8.62 10.13
CA THR A 377 -2.45 7.27 9.81
C THR A 377 -3.42 7.29 8.64
N THR A 378 -4.32 8.28 8.56
CA THR A 378 -5.31 8.42 7.48
C THR A 378 -4.67 8.63 6.10
N PHE A 379 -3.58 9.41 6.02
CA PHE A 379 -2.91 9.67 4.74
C PHE A 379 -2.17 8.44 4.24
N PHE A 380 -1.39 7.77 5.10
CA PHE A 380 -0.73 6.54 4.70
C PHE A 380 -1.72 5.39 4.44
N TRP A 381 -2.85 5.37 5.15
CA TRP A 381 -3.94 4.45 4.90
C TRP A 381 -4.55 4.66 3.51
N PHE A 382 -4.75 5.91 3.10
CA PHE A 382 -5.19 6.25 1.74
C PHE A 382 -4.24 5.69 0.68
N LEU A 383 -2.94 5.95 0.82
CA LEU A 383 -1.93 5.46 -0.13
C LEU A 383 -1.90 3.93 -0.19
N SER A 384 -1.97 3.25 0.96
CA SER A 384 -2.02 1.79 1.03
C SER A 384 -3.27 1.22 0.36
N THR A 385 -4.42 1.89 0.50
CA THR A 385 -5.69 1.51 -0.11
C THR A 385 -5.61 1.59 -1.65
N LEU A 386 -4.94 2.60 -2.20
CA LEU A 386 -4.72 2.70 -3.65
C LEU A 386 -3.92 1.50 -4.19
N LEU A 387 -2.90 1.07 -3.45
CA LEU A 387 -2.08 -0.09 -3.82
C LEU A 387 -2.90 -1.38 -3.78
N VAL A 388 -3.65 -1.62 -2.69
CA VAL A 388 -4.54 -2.79 -2.56
C VAL A 388 -5.61 -2.80 -3.65
N CYS A 389 -6.27 -1.67 -3.92
CA CYS A 389 -7.24 -1.54 -5.00
C CYS A 389 -6.63 -1.93 -6.35
N SER A 390 -5.41 -1.43 -6.64
CA SER A 390 -4.71 -1.74 -7.89
C SER A 390 -4.37 -3.23 -8.04
N PHE A 391 -4.06 -3.94 -6.94
CA PHE A 391 -3.87 -5.39 -6.94
C PHE A 391 -5.15 -6.11 -7.41
N TYR A 392 -6.30 -5.78 -6.82
CA TYR A 392 -7.57 -6.41 -7.20
C TYR A 392 -8.00 -6.08 -8.63
N ILE A 393 -7.84 -4.83 -9.07
CA ILE A 393 -8.14 -4.42 -10.45
C ILE A 393 -7.28 -5.21 -11.47
N CYS A 394 -5.97 -5.30 -11.23
CA CYS A 394 -5.07 -6.02 -12.13
C CYS A 394 -5.38 -7.52 -12.14
N THR A 395 -5.67 -8.09 -10.97
CA THR A 395 -6.07 -9.50 -10.82
C THR A 395 -7.37 -9.79 -11.56
N PHE A 396 -8.37 -8.92 -11.43
CA PHE A 396 -9.62 -9.04 -12.20
C PHE A 396 -9.36 -8.98 -13.71
N ALA A 397 -8.56 -8.02 -14.17
CA ALA A 397 -8.25 -7.86 -15.58
C ALA A 397 -7.50 -9.06 -16.17
N ILE A 398 -6.56 -9.67 -15.43
CA ILE A 398 -5.84 -10.86 -15.91
C ILE A 398 -6.78 -12.08 -15.94
N LEU A 399 -7.65 -12.23 -14.95
CA LEU A 399 -8.66 -13.30 -14.92
C LEU A 399 -9.64 -13.17 -16.09
N LEU A 400 -10.06 -11.96 -16.44
CA LEU A 400 -10.86 -11.71 -17.64
C LEU A 400 -10.12 -12.12 -18.93
N GLY A 401 -8.82 -11.81 -19.00
CA GLY A 401 -7.97 -12.25 -20.11
C GLY A 401 -7.84 -13.77 -20.22
N TRP A 402 -7.84 -14.49 -19.09
CA TRP A 402 -7.86 -15.96 -19.04
C TRP A 402 -9.23 -16.55 -19.35
N LEU A 403 -10.32 -15.89 -18.94
CA LEU A 403 -11.69 -16.29 -19.25
C LEU A 403 -11.95 -16.34 -20.77
N SER A 404 -11.18 -15.59 -21.56
CA SER A 404 -11.19 -15.68 -23.03
C SER A 404 -10.80 -17.06 -23.57
N TYR A 405 -10.07 -17.89 -22.82
CA TYR A 405 -9.65 -19.22 -23.25
C TYR A 405 -10.64 -20.31 -22.86
N VAL A 406 -11.53 -20.04 -21.91
CA VAL A 406 -12.56 -20.98 -21.48
C VAL A 406 -13.59 -21.08 -22.61
N PRO A 407 -13.82 -22.26 -23.21
CA PRO A 407 -14.81 -22.41 -24.26
C PRO A 407 -16.20 -22.04 -23.74
N SER A 408 -16.99 -21.37 -24.58
CA SER A 408 -18.38 -21.01 -24.27
C SER A 408 -19.31 -21.73 -25.23
N PRO A 409 -20.45 -22.26 -24.76
CA PRO A 409 -21.47 -22.82 -25.65
C PRO A 409 -22.18 -21.73 -26.46
N PHE A 410 -22.03 -20.46 -26.08
CA PHE A 410 -22.71 -19.33 -26.71
C PHE A 410 -21.86 -18.67 -27.80
N LYS A 411 -22.50 -18.25 -28.90
CA LYS A 411 -21.87 -17.48 -29.98
C LYS A 411 -21.80 -15.96 -29.70
N ARG A 412 -22.41 -15.51 -28.59
CA ARG A 412 -22.50 -14.10 -28.19
C ARG A 412 -21.88 -13.91 -26.82
N VAL A 413 -21.32 -12.72 -26.59
CA VAL A 413 -20.58 -12.39 -25.37
C VAL A 413 -21.20 -11.20 -24.63
N ILE A 414 -20.98 -11.17 -23.32
CA ILE A 414 -21.37 -10.06 -22.45
C ILE A 414 -20.35 -8.94 -22.59
N THR A 415 -20.82 -7.69 -22.65
CA THR A 415 -19.94 -6.52 -22.71
C THR A 415 -19.64 -6.01 -21.31
N ILE A 416 -18.38 -5.65 -21.05
CA ILE A 416 -17.94 -5.01 -19.79
C ILE A 416 -17.13 -3.75 -20.08
N SER A 417 -17.29 -2.71 -19.27
CA SER A 417 -16.47 -1.49 -19.37
C SER A 417 -15.31 -1.56 -18.37
N LEU A 418 -14.13 -1.98 -18.83
CA LEU A 418 -12.92 -2.00 -17.98
C LEU A 418 -12.58 -0.63 -17.39
N ASN A 419 -12.84 0.46 -18.12
CA ASN A 419 -12.67 1.80 -17.57
C ASN A 419 -13.64 2.10 -16.42
N ALA A 420 -14.94 1.79 -16.60
CA ALA A 420 -15.93 1.99 -15.52
C ALA A 420 -15.61 1.10 -14.31
N MET A 421 -15.18 -0.15 -14.56
CA MET A 421 -14.75 -1.09 -13.52
C MET A 421 -13.62 -0.49 -12.69
N ASN A 422 -12.57 0.04 -13.33
CA ASN A 422 -11.42 0.61 -12.64
C ASN A 422 -11.82 1.82 -11.79
N GLN A 423 -12.57 2.76 -12.35
CA GLN A 423 -12.95 4.00 -11.63
C GLN A 423 -13.91 3.71 -10.46
N LEU A 424 -14.90 2.84 -10.67
CA LEU A 424 -15.83 2.43 -9.62
C LEU A 424 -15.10 1.66 -8.51
N SER A 425 -14.11 0.83 -8.87
CA SER A 425 -13.30 0.11 -7.89
C SER A 425 -12.48 1.07 -7.03
N PHE A 426 -11.80 2.06 -7.62
CA PHE A 426 -11.05 3.05 -6.81
C PHE A 426 -11.96 3.79 -5.83
N LEU A 427 -13.13 4.26 -6.28
CA LEU A 427 -14.11 4.93 -5.41
C LEU A 427 -14.65 3.98 -4.32
N GLY A 428 -14.95 2.73 -4.67
CA GLY A 428 -15.47 1.74 -3.72
C GLY A 428 -14.44 1.35 -2.66
N PHE A 429 -13.18 1.12 -3.05
CA PHE A 429 -12.11 0.84 -2.11
C PHE A 429 -11.83 2.05 -1.22
N GLU A 430 -11.67 3.25 -1.78
CA GLU A 430 -11.43 4.47 -1.01
C GLU A 430 -12.52 4.70 0.05
N THR A 431 -13.79 4.62 -0.35
CA THR A 431 -14.91 4.87 0.58
C THR A 431 -15.02 3.83 1.69
N VAL A 432 -14.92 2.54 1.34
CA VAL A 432 -15.12 1.44 2.29
C VAL A 432 -13.88 1.20 3.17
N TYR A 433 -12.67 1.31 2.63
CA TYR A 433 -11.46 1.15 3.45
C TYR A 433 -11.28 2.33 4.40
N MET A 434 -11.64 3.55 3.99
CA MET A 434 -11.59 4.70 4.89
C MET A 434 -12.55 4.55 6.06
N SER A 435 -13.78 4.09 5.81
CA SER A 435 -14.74 3.83 6.90
C SER A 435 -14.35 2.63 7.77
N ALA A 436 -13.56 1.69 7.24
CA ALA A 436 -13.08 0.54 8.00
C ALA A 436 -11.86 0.86 8.89
N LEU A 437 -11.15 1.97 8.68
CA LEU A 437 -9.93 2.30 9.43
C LEU A 437 -10.13 2.28 10.97
N PRO A 438 -11.19 2.89 11.55
CA PRO A 438 -11.40 2.83 13.00
C PRO A 438 -11.58 1.41 13.52
N TRP A 439 -12.32 0.56 12.79
CA TRP A 439 -12.52 -0.85 13.15
C TRP A 439 -11.22 -1.65 13.07
N ILE A 440 -10.42 -1.39 12.04
CA ILE A 440 -9.11 -2.00 11.85
C ILE A 440 -8.15 -1.64 13.00
N LEU A 441 -8.12 -0.36 13.39
CA LEU A 441 -7.30 0.10 14.52
C LEU A 441 -7.81 -0.52 15.83
N GLU A 442 -9.12 -0.59 16.03
CA GLU A 442 -9.68 -1.20 17.24
C GLU A 442 -9.36 -2.68 17.34
N ASN A 443 -9.41 -3.44 16.24
CA ASN A 443 -9.02 -4.85 16.21
C ASN A 443 -7.56 -5.05 16.64
N TYR A 444 -6.66 -4.14 16.23
CA TYR A 444 -5.27 -4.14 16.69
C TYR A 444 -5.19 -3.85 18.21
N ARG A 445 -5.96 -2.89 18.73
CA ARG A 445 -5.96 -2.54 20.15
C ARG A 445 -6.52 -3.63 21.06
N GLN A 446 -7.46 -4.43 20.56
CA GLN A 446 -8.13 -5.52 21.29
C GLN A 446 -7.43 -6.88 21.13
N SER A 447 -6.14 -6.88 20.83
CA SER A 447 -5.37 -8.11 20.69
C SER A 447 -5.45 -8.96 21.97
N PRO A 448 -5.68 -10.29 21.88
CA PRO A 448 -5.74 -11.17 23.04
C PRO A 448 -4.49 -11.04 23.93
N GLN A 449 -4.68 -10.95 25.25
CA GLN A 449 -3.59 -10.83 26.22
C GLN A 449 -3.32 -12.17 26.90
N ALA A 450 -2.05 -12.52 27.08
CA ALA A 450 -1.58 -13.57 27.97
C ALA A 450 -1.54 -13.09 29.43
N LEU A 451 -1.14 -11.84 29.64
CA LEU A 451 -1.09 -11.19 30.95
C LEU A 451 -1.49 -9.71 30.84
N SER A 452 -2.27 -9.22 31.80
CA SER A 452 -2.79 -7.85 31.83
C SER A 452 -2.51 -7.21 33.20
N LEU A 453 -2.51 -5.88 33.25
CA LEU A 453 -2.49 -5.13 34.51
C LEU A 453 -3.93 -4.97 35.03
N ASN A 454 -4.14 -5.21 36.32
CA ASN A 454 -5.45 -5.04 36.96
C ASN A 454 -5.59 -3.63 37.56
N ILE A 455 -6.14 -2.71 36.80
CA ILE A 455 -6.38 -1.34 37.25
C ILE A 455 -7.78 -1.27 37.85
N SER A 456 -7.85 -1.31 39.19
CA SER A 456 -9.10 -1.15 39.95
C SER A 456 -10.20 -2.15 39.57
N GLY A 457 -9.83 -3.40 39.31
CA GLY A 457 -10.75 -4.48 38.93
C GLY A 457 -10.95 -4.62 37.42
N VAL A 458 -10.37 -3.75 36.60
CA VAL A 458 -10.42 -3.81 35.13
C VAL A 458 -9.06 -4.26 34.59
N LEU A 459 -9.06 -5.28 33.73
CA LEU A 459 -7.85 -5.77 33.08
C LEU A 459 -7.53 -4.90 31.86
N HIS A 460 -6.35 -4.27 31.89
CA HIS A 460 -5.84 -3.48 30.78
C HIS A 460 -4.66 -4.19 30.09
N PRO A 461 -4.60 -4.15 28.75
CA PRO A 461 -3.46 -4.68 28.01
C PRO A 461 -2.19 -3.90 28.37
N SER A 462 -1.06 -4.62 28.50
CA SER A 462 0.21 -4.02 28.91
C SER A 462 1.44 -4.57 28.16
N GLY A 463 1.22 -5.34 27.08
CA GLY A 463 2.28 -5.81 26.17
C GLY A 463 2.42 -7.32 26.07
N ALA A 464 1.84 -8.09 26.99
CA ALA A 464 1.89 -9.54 26.99
C ALA A 464 0.73 -10.11 26.17
N TYR A 465 0.94 -10.27 24.86
CA TYR A 465 -0.06 -10.79 23.94
C TYR A 465 -0.07 -12.32 23.88
N ALA A 466 -1.25 -12.92 23.75
CA ALA A 466 -1.40 -14.37 23.60
C ALA A 466 -1.09 -14.84 22.17
N ASN A 467 -1.00 -16.17 21.95
CA ASN A 467 -0.74 -16.80 20.64
C ASN A 467 0.53 -16.25 19.97
N ASP A 468 1.61 -16.11 20.75
CA ASP A 468 2.88 -15.51 20.34
C ASP A 468 2.75 -14.11 19.73
N GLY A 469 1.67 -13.36 20.03
CA GLY A 469 1.42 -12.04 19.47
C GLY A 469 0.95 -12.04 18.01
N GLN A 470 0.42 -13.16 17.50
CA GLN A 470 -0.06 -13.22 16.11
C GLN A 470 -1.35 -12.42 15.90
N LEU A 471 -1.28 -11.40 15.06
CA LEU A 471 -2.40 -10.57 14.62
C LEU A 471 -3.02 -11.09 13.32
N SER A 472 -4.32 -10.84 13.18
CA SER A 472 -4.98 -10.96 11.88
C SER A 472 -4.52 -9.82 10.95
N SER A 473 -3.99 -10.20 9.79
CA SER A 473 -3.53 -9.22 8.79
C SER A 473 -4.68 -8.33 8.30
N ALA A 474 -4.36 -7.09 7.91
CA ALA A 474 -5.31 -6.16 7.31
C ALA A 474 -5.94 -6.75 6.05
N PHE A 475 -5.10 -7.42 5.27
CA PHE A 475 -5.52 -8.13 4.08
C PHE A 475 -6.56 -9.20 4.41
N SER A 476 -6.32 -10.08 5.39
CA SER A 476 -7.28 -11.14 5.74
C SER A 476 -8.59 -10.59 6.29
N LEU A 477 -8.54 -9.52 7.10
CA LEU A 477 -9.73 -8.91 7.69
C LEU A 477 -10.61 -8.21 6.64
N LEU A 478 -10.00 -7.57 5.65
CA LEU A 478 -10.70 -6.83 4.59
C LEU A 478 -10.94 -7.65 3.32
N PHE A 479 -10.47 -8.89 3.25
CA PHE A 479 -10.61 -9.74 2.07
C PHE A 479 -12.08 -9.94 1.66
N PRO A 480 -13.02 -10.31 2.54
CA PRO A 480 -14.43 -10.48 2.15
C PRO A 480 -15.03 -9.19 1.59
N THR A 481 -14.76 -8.07 2.26
CA THR A 481 -15.20 -6.73 1.84
C THR A 481 -14.66 -6.36 0.46
N SER A 482 -13.39 -6.67 0.20
CA SER A 482 -12.74 -6.40 -1.09
C SER A 482 -13.39 -7.19 -2.22
N MET A 483 -13.75 -8.45 -1.98
CA MET A 483 -14.45 -9.29 -2.96
C MET A 483 -15.86 -8.75 -3.25
N ILE A 484 -16.58 -8.27 -2.23
CA ILE A 484 -17.90 -7.63 -2.41
C ILE A 484 -17.77 -6.36 -3.24
N ILE A 485 -16.79 -5.50 -2.97
CA ILE A 485 -16.56 -4.27 -3.74
C ILE A 485 -16.32 -4.60 -5.22
N ILE A 486 -15.42 -5.55 -5.51
CA ILE A 486 -15.12 -5.98 -6.88
C ILE A 486 -16.35 -6.57 -7.56
N ALA A 487 -17.14 -7.40 -6.87
CA ALA A 487 -18.36 -7.97 -7.42
C ALA A 487 -19.40 -6.88 -7.78
N ILE A 488 -19.64 -5.92 -6.88
CA ILE A 488 -20.55 -4.80 -7.13
C ILE A 488 -20.06 -3.94 -8.29
N CYS A 489 -18.76 -3.60 -8.34
CA CYS A 489 -18.17 -2.84 -9.43
C CYS A 489 -18.26 -3.58 -10.77
N MET A 490 -18.08 -4.89 -10.77
CA MET A 490 -18.24 -5.74 -11.96
C MET A 490 -19.69 -5.70 -12.46
N ILE A 491 -20.67 -5.92 -11.57
CA ILE A 491 -22.10 -5.88 -11.93
C ILE A 491 -22.48 -4.51 -12.49
N MET A 492 -22.04 -3.42 -11.86
CA MET A 492 -22.30 -2.06 -12.35
C MET A 492 -21.64 -1.81 -13.71
N SER A 493 -20.39 -2.24 -13.89
CA SER A 493 -19.67 -2.09 -15.16
C SER A 493 -20.33 -2.87 -16.31
N VAL A 494 -20.73 -4.11 -16.06
CA VAL A 494 -21.46 -4.95 -17.02
C VAL A 494 -22.82 -4.32 -17.33
N SER A 495 -23.54 -3.85 -16.30
CA SER A 495 -24.86 -3.22 -16.47
C SER A 495 -24.79 -1.95 -17.30
N LEU A 496 -23.80 -1.08 -17.02
CA LEU A 496 -23.57 0.16 -17.77
C LEU A 496 -23.21 -0.14 -19.24
N SER A 497 -22.29 -1.08 -19.47
CA SER A 497 -21.88 -1.48 -20.82
C SER A 497 -23.03 -2.11 -21.61
N THR A 498 -23.78 -3.02 -20.97
CA THR A 498 -24.91 -3.73 -21.58
C THR A 498 -26.08 -2.80 -21.85
N TYR A 499 -26.40 -1.87 -20.94
CA TYR A 499 -27.43 -0.84 -21.16
C TYR A 499 -27.07 0.04 -22.35
N TYR A 500 -25.82 0.48 -22.42
CA TYR A 500 -25.33 1.29 -23.53
C TYR A 500 -25.40 0.51 -24.86
N HIS A 501 -24.99 -0.77 -24.84
CA HIS A 501 -25.08 -1.66 -26.00
C HIS A 501 -26.54 -1.83 -26.44
N LYS A 502 -27.46 -2.12 -25.50
CA LYS A 502 -28.90 -2.24 -25.79
C LYS A 502 -29.45 -0.97 -26.41
N ARG A 503 -29.17 0.20 -25.83
CA ARG A 503 -29.68 1.48 -26.34
C ARG A 503 -29.23 1.76 -27.77
N LYS A 504 -28.03 1.29 -28.14
CA LYS A 504 -27.45 1.58 -29.44
C LYS A 504 -27.73 0.53 -30.51
N TYR A 505 -27.78 -0.74 -30.13
CA TYR A 505 -27.86 -1.87 -31.07
C TYR A 505 -29.12 -2.71 -30.90
N ASN A 506 -29.99 -2.34 -29.96
CA ASN A 506 -31.21 -3.07 -29.60
C ASN A 506 -30.95 -4.56 -29.25
N SER A 507 -29.74 -4.87 -28.78
CA SER A 507 -29.31 -6.21 -28.35
C SER A 507 -28.61 -6.10 -27.00
N PHE A 508 -28.84 -7.08 -26.13
CA PHE A 508 -28.14 -7.19 -24.84
C PHE A 508 -26.75 -7.81 -24.97
N PHE A 509 -26.51 -8.61 -26.00
CA PHE A 509 -25.25 -9.34 -26.19
C PHE A 509 -24.54 -8.88 -27.46
N LEU A 510 -23.22 -8.98 -27.45
CA LEU A 510 -22.35 -8.68 -28.58
C LEU A 510 -22.19 -9.93 -29.46
N SER A 511 -22.46 -9.80 -30.77
CA SER A 511 -22.15 -10.85 -31.76
C SER A 511 -20.69 -10.74 -32.19
N LEU A 512 -19.99 -11.88 -32.22
CA LEU A 512 -18.59 -11.98 -32.67
C LEU A 512 -18.45 -12.62 -34.06
N GLU A 513 -19.53 -12.72 -34.82
CA GLU A 513 -19.56 -13.42 -36.11
C GLU A 513 -18.56 -12.84 -37.12
N TRP A 514 -18.54 -11.51 -37.28
CA TRP A 514 -17.58 -10.85 -38.17
C TRP A 514 -16.12 -11.01 -37.70
N ALA A 515 -15.89 -11.06 -36.38
CA ALA A 515 -14.55 -11.21 -35.82
C ALA A 515 -13.98 -12.61 -36.10
N ARG A 516 -14.86 -13.61 -36.29
CA ARG A 516 -14.47 -14.97 -36.68
C ARG A 516 -14.17 -15.11 -38.17
N THR A 517 -14.78 -14.28 -39.02
CA THR A 517 -14.60 -14.32 -40.48
C THR A 517 -13.49 -13.40 -40.99
N ASN A 518 -13.04 -12.44 -40.19
CA ASN A 518 -11.88 -11.60 -40.48
C ASN A 518 -10.58 -12.42 -40.33
N GLY A 519 -9.76 -12.45 -41.37
CA GLY A 519 -8.48 -13.18 -41.45
C GLY A 519 -7.42 -12.72 -40.44
N PHE A 520 -7.39 -11.45 -40.03
CA PHE A 520 -6.53 -10.99 -38.94
C PHE A 520 -7.03 -11.45 -37.56
N LEU A 521 -8.32 -11.25 -37.28
CA LEU A 521 -8.92 -11.57 -35.99
C LEU A 521 -9.06 -13.08 -35.75
N SER A 522 -9.21 -13.89 -36.80
CA SER A 522 -9.20 -15.36 -36.68
C SER A 522 -7.88 -15.90 -36.11
N HIS A 523 -6.77 -15.16 -36.29
CA HIS A 523 -5.48 -15.47 -35.68
C HIS A 523 -5.28 -14.86 -34.28
N CYS A 524 -6.16 -13.97 -33.84
CA CYS A 524 -6.18 -13.40 -32.49
C CYS A 524 -7.02 -14.28 -31.54
N THR A 525 -6.68 -14.31 -30.26
CA THR A 525 -7.54 -14.97 -29.26
C THR A 525 -8.86 -14.20 -29.16
N MET A 526 -9.98 -14.86 -29.44
CA MET A 526 -11.31 -14.27 -29.31
C MET A 526 -11.87 -14.47 -27.89
N PRO A 527 -12.63 -13.50 -27.35
CA PRO A 527 -13.28 -13.68 -26.06
C PRO A 527 -14.51 -14.59 -26.19
N ASN A 528 -14.76 -15.43 -25.17
CA ASN A 528 -15.83 -16.44 -25.21
C ASN A 528 -17.03 -16.12 -24.29
N TRP A 529 -16.80 -15.43 -23.18
CA TRP A 529 -17.83 -15.17 -22.15
C TRP A 529 -18.12 -13.69 -21.99
N MET A 530 -17.08 -12.90 -21.73
CA MET A 530 -17.16 -11.48 -21.46
C MET A 530 -15.99 -10.75 -22.11
N THR A 531 -16.21 -9.53 -22.59
CA THR A 531 -15.13 -8.71 -23.16
C THR A 531 -15.39 -7.22 -23.02
N GLY A 532 -14.31 -6.46 -22.82
CA GLY A 532 -14.32 -5.00 -22.95
C GLY A 532 -13.79 -4.51 -24.30
N LEU A 533 -13.38 -5.41 -25.18
CA LEU A 533 -12.78 -5.06 -26.45
C LEU A 533 -13.81 -4.49 -27.43
N PRO A 534 -13.40 -3.56 -28.32
CA PRO A 534 -14.29 -2.92 -29.28
C PRO A 534 -14.55 -3.81 -30.52
N LEU A 535 -15.01 -5.04 -30.32
CA LEU A 535 -15.25 -6.06 -31.36
C LEU A 535 -16.64 -5.97 -32.03
N ASP A 536 -17.16 -4.76 -32.15
CA ASP A 536 -18.49 -4.51 -32.68
C ASP A 536 -18.44 -4.25 -34.18
N GLU A 537 -19.33 -4.87 -34.96
CA GLU A 537 -19.39 -4.78 -36.42
C GLU A 537 -19.54 -3.32 -36.91
N LEU A 538 -20.27 -2.46 -36.18
CA LEU A 538 -20.40 -1.04 -36.56
C LEU A 538 -19.12 -0.22 -36.35
N LYS A 539 -18.11 -0.78 -35.66
CA LYS A 539 -16.80 -0.14 -35.50
C LYS A 539 -15.83 -0.54 -36.61
N VAL A 540 -16.23 -1.42 -37.53
CA VAL A 540 -15.42 -1.96 -38.63
C VAL A 540 -15.49 -1.04 -39.86
N ILE A 541 -14.56 -1.18 -40.81
CA ILE A 541 -14.68 -0.54 -42.13
C ILE A 541 -15.09 -1.61 -43.14
N LYS A 542 -16.20 -1.37 -43.84
CA LYS A 542 -16.62 -2.20 -44.96
C LYS A 542 -15.98 -1.68 -46.24
N ILE A 543 -15.18 -2.50 -46.91
CA ILE A 543 -14.60 -2.20 -48.24
C ILE A 543 -15.04 -3.34 -49.16
N GLY A 544 -15.91 -3.02 -50.13
CA GLY A 544 -16.61 -4.04 -50.90
C GLY A 544 -17.47 -4.95 -50.01
N ASN A 545 -17.27 -6.26 -50.14
CA ASN A 545 -17.98 -7.28 -49.34
C ASN A 545 -17.21 -7.75 -48.10
N LYS A 546 -16.00 -7.24 -47.87
CA LYS A 546 -15.13 -7.65 -46.75
C LYS A 546 -15.16 -6.60 -45.61
N LEU A 547 -14.98 -7.09 -44.38
CA LEU A 547 -15.02 -6.31 -43.14
C LEU A 547 -13.60 -6.20 -42.57
N PHE A 548 -13.07 -4.98 -42.47
CA PHE A 548 -11.67 -4.71 -42.11
C PHE A 548 -11.51 -4.11 -40.70
N CYS A 549 -10.60 -4.69 -39.92
CA CYS A 549 -10.22 -4.24 -38.60
C CYS A 549 -9.40 -2.93 -38.66
N LYS A 550 -9.87 -1.88 -37.97
CA LYS A 550 -9.20 -0.56 -37.93
C LYS A 550 -7.87 -0.61 -37.18
N PRO A 551 -6.87 0.22 -37.54
CA PRO A 551 -5.62 0.34 -36.79
C PRO A 551 -5.80 0.64 -35.29
N SER A 552 -6.78 1.49 -34.93
CA SER A 552 -7.09 1.76 -33.52
C SER A 552 -7.56 0.52 -32.75
N THR A 553 -8.28 -0.38 -33.43
CA THR A 553 -8.74 -1.65 -32.84
C THR A 553 -7.58 -2.63 -32.71
N GLN A 554 -6.68 -2.68 -33.70
CA GLN A 554 -5.44 -3.46 -33.63
C GLN A 554 -4.58 -3.01 -32.43
N ALA A 555 -4.46 -1.69 -32.19
CA ALA A 555 -3.77 -1.13 -31.02
C ALA A 555 -4.43 -1.53 -29.68
N THR A 556 -5.77 -1.49 -29.58
CA THR A 556 -6.47 -2.01 -28.40
C THR A 556 -6.20 -3.50 -28.19
N LEU A 557 -6.14 -4.29 -29.27
CA LEU A 557 -5.83 -5.72 -29.22
C LEU A 557 -4.36 -6.02 -28.86
N GLY A 558 -3.51 -5.00 -28.77
CA GLY A 558 -2.11 -5.13 -28.35
C GLY A 558 -1.12 -5.23 -29.51
N PHE A 559 -1.48 -4.77 -30.71
CA PHE A 559 -0.62 -4.76 -31.89
C PHE A 559 -0.27 -3.35 -32.37
N ALA A 560 0.96 -3.18 -32.85
CA ALA A 560 1.44 -1.95 -33.46
C ALA A 560 2.04 -2.24 -34.84
N THR A 561 1.95 -1.26 -35.74
CA THR A 561 2.49 -1.37 -37.09
C THR A 561 3.83 -0.67 -37.21
N VAL A 562 4.81 -1.37 -37.77
CA VAL A 562 6.14 -0.83 -38.08
C VAL A 562 6.47 -1.07 -39.55
N ILE A 563 7.30 -0.19 -40.11
CA ILE A 563 7.85 -0.29 -41.47
C ILE A 563 9.36 -0.10 -41.43
N PRO A 564 10.14 -0.73 -42.33
CA PRO A 564 11.57 -0.45 -42.46
C PRO A 564 11.80 1.03 -42.75
N ALA A 565 12.78 1.66 -42.08
CA ALA A 565 13.07 3.09 -42.22
C ALA A 565 13.49 3.48 -43.65
N LYS A 566 14.09 2.55 -44.39
CA LYS A 566 14.43 2.73 -45.80
C LYS A 566 13.19 2.83 -46.71
N SER A 567 12.08 2.25 -46.28
CA SER A 567 10.79 2.24 -46.97
C SER A 567 9.83 3.30 -46.42
N ALA A 568 10.25 4.11 -45.44
CA ALA A 568 9.44 5.21 -44.94
C ALA A 568 9.39 6.32 -46.00
N PRO A 569 8.21 6.87 -46.32
CA PRO A 569 8.09 7.85 -47.40
C PRO A 569 8.86 9.12 -47.06
N ILE A 570 10.05 9.25 -47.64
CA ILE A 570 10.70 10.53 -47.88
C ILE A 570 9.82 11.22 -48.92
N VAL A 571 9.43 12.46 -48.64
CA VAL A 571 8.55 13.33 -49.43
C VAL A 571 8.98 13.35 -50.91
N ASN A 572 8.54 12.39 -51.72
CA ASN A 572 8.65 12.37 -53.18
C ASN A 572 7.59 11.41 -53.76
N PRO A 573 6.48 11.91 -54.31
CA PRO A 573 5.34 11.09 -54.75
C PRO A 573 5.55 10.39 -56.11
N ALA A 574 6.77 10.34 -56.65
CA ALA A 574 7.00 9.97 -58.05
C ALA A 574 7.15 8.46 -58.32
N ASN A 575 7.48 7.62 -57.32
CA ASN A 575 7.64 6.17 -57.50
C ASN A 575 6.81 5.41 -56.47
N LYS A 576 5.53 5.17 -56.78
CA LYS A 576 4.56 4.52 -55.89
C LYS A 576 4.17 3.12 -56.40
N ASN A 577 5.15 2.36 -56.90
CA ASN A 577 4.94 1.08 -57.57
C ASN A 577 5.39 -0.16 -56.78
N GLU A 578 5.96 0.00 -55.58
CA GLU A 578 6.18 -1.14 -54.67
C GLU A 578 5.04 -1.19 -53.65
N ASP A 579 4.40 -2.35 -53.55
CA ASP A 579 3.36 -2.61 -52.56
C ASP A 579 3.97 -2.52 -51.15
N GLU A 580 3.73 -1.39 -50.46
CA GLU A 580 4.22 -1.17 -49.10
C GLU A 580 3.78 -2.33 -48.18
N THR A 581 4.77 -3.03 -47.63
CA THR A 581 4.55 -4.13 -46.68
C THR A 581 4.57 -3.59 -45.26
N TYR A 582 3.46 -3.76 -44.54
CA TYR A 582 3.32 -3.35 -43.15
C TYR A 582 3.59 -4.54 -42.22
N ILE A 583 4.43 -4.36 -41.20
CA ILE A 583 4.78 -5.41 -40.25
C ILE A 583 4.03 -5.18 -38.93
N LEU A 584 3.33 -6.20 -38.44
CA LEU A 584 2.64 -6.15 -37.15
C LEU A 584 3.52 -6.79 -36.06
N VAL A 585 3.75 -6.01 -34.99
CA VAL A 585 4.45 -6.43 -33.78
C VAL A 585 3.59 -6.22 -32.54
N SER A 586 3.94 -6.84 -31.42
CA SER A 586 3.26 -6.56 -30.15
C SER A 586 3.55 -5.12 -29.70
N VAL A 587 2.53 -4.42 -29.18
CA VAL A 587 2.69 -3.09 -28.56
C VAL A 587 3.74 -3.13 -27.45
N ASN A 588 3.80 -4.22 -26.69
CA ASN A 588 4.78 -4.42 -25.62
C ASN A 588 6.24 -4.37 -26.10
N SER A 589 6.47 -4.72 -27.38
CA SER A 589 7.80 -4.71 -28.02
C SER A 589 8.05 -3.48 -28.88
N LEU A 590 7.09 -2.56 -28.99
CA LEU A 590 7.16 -1.43 -29.92
C LEU A 590 8.36 -0.53 -29.62
N LEU A 591 8.53 -0.09 -28.38
CA LEU A 591 9.61 0.83 -28.04
C LEU A 591 10.99 0.18 -28.22
N LEU A 592 11.14 -1.09 -27.83
CA LEU A 592 12.36 -1.88 -28.04
C LEU A 592 12.68 -2.04 -29.54
N THR A 593 11.65 -2.12 -30.38
CA THR A 593 11.78 -2.18 -31.83
C THR A 593 12.26 -0.84 -32.39
N LEU A 594 11.61 0.26 -32.02
CA LEU A 594 11.93 1.62 -32.50
C LEU A 594 13.31 2.08 -32.04
N ALA A 595 13.70 1.76 -30.80
CA ALA A 595 15.02 2.10 -30.26
C ALA A 595 16.13 1.16 -30.75
N SER A 596 15.83 0.16 -31.60
CA SER A 596 16.77 -0.87 -32.05
C SER A 596 17.42 -1.68 -30.91
N LEU A 597 16.87 -1.61 -29.69
CA LEU A 597 17.35 -2.36 -28.52
C LEU A 597 17.15 -3.87 -28.68
N HIS A 598 16.18 -4.28 -29.50
CA HIS A 598 15.98 -5.69 -29.81
C HIS A 598 17.18 -6.40 -30.45
N LEU A 599 18.09 -5.66 -31.09
CA LEU A 599 19.30 -6.21 -31.69
C LEU A 599 20.28 -6.75 -30.62
N TRP A 600 20.17 -6.24 -29.40
CA TRP A 600 21.01 -6.62 -28.25
C TRP A 600 20.36 -7.71 -27.39
N LEU A 601 19.09 -8.04 -27.65
CA LEU A 601 18.38 -9.07 -26.91
C LEU A 601 18.71 -10.48 -27.45
N PRO A 602 18.82 -11.49 -26.56
CA PRO A 602 18.91 -12.89 -26.98
C PRO A 602 17.73 -13.27 -27.90
N LYS A 603 17.93 -14.19 -28.84
CA LYS A 603 16.91 -14.61 -29.84
C LYS A 603 15.54 -14.96 -29.23
N VAL A 604 15.52 -15.47 -27.99
CA VAL A 604 14.28 -15.82 -27.26
C VAL A 604 13.44 -14.58 -26.90
N PHE A 605 14.09 -13.45 -26.62
CA PHE A 605 13.46 -12.19 -26.21
C PHE A 605 13.30 -11.19 -27.36
N GLN A 606 13.76 -11.54 -28.57
CA GLN A 606 13.58 -10.68 -29.73
C GLN A 606 12.09 -10.54 -30.08
N PRO A 607 11.64 -9.34 -30.48
CA PRO A 607 10.29 -9.11 -30.98
C PRO A 607 9.99 -10.07 -32.14
N LYS A 608 8.86 -10.75 -32.04
CA LYS A 608 8.37 -11.65 -33.09
C LYS A 608 7.37 -10.91 -33.95
N ILE A 609 7.43 -11.18 -35.26
CA ILE A 609 6.43 -10.70 -36.21
C ILE A 609 5.15 -11.49 -35.97
N PHE A 610 4.05 -10.78 -35.70
CA PHE A 610 2.74 -11.40 -35.61
C PHE A 610 2.21 -11.73 -37.02
N GLY A 611 2.41 -10.81 -37.95
CA GLY A 611 2.13 -10.99 -39.36
C GLY A 611 2.53 -9.78 -40.18
N THR A 612 2.35 -9.90 -41.48
CA THR A 612 2.57 -8.81 -42.44
C THR A 612 1.27 -8.47 -43.15
N SER A 613 1.18 -7.27 -43.68
CA SER A 613 0.07 -6.87 -44.53
C SER A 613 0.54 -6.18 -45.79
N THR A 614 0.03 -6.68 -46.90
CA THR A 614 0.15 -6.11 -48.24
C THR A 614 -1.26 -5.93 -48.79
N LYS A 615 -1.59 -4.74 -49.31
CA LYS A 615 -2.94 -4.43 -49.84
C LYS A 615 -4.11 -4.73 -48.89
N ASN A 616 -3.93 -4.49 -47.58
CA ASN A 616 -4.92 -4.75 -46.52
C ASN A 616 -5.26 -6.23 -46.27
N GLU A 617 -4.57 -7.16 -46.91
CA GLU A 617 -4.68 -8.59 -46.60
C GLU A 617 -3.66 -8.97 -45.53
N PHE A 618 -4.08 -9.72 -44.52
CA PHE A 618 -3.20 -10.17 -43.45
C PHE A 618 -2.57 -11.53 -43.79
N THR A 619 -1.26 -11.62 -43.61
CA THR A 619 -0.53 -12.89 -43.70
C THR A 619 0.15 -13.18 -42.35
N SER A 620 -0.19 -14.31 -41.74
CA SER A 620 0.37 -14.74 -40.45
C SER A 620 1.88 -14.97 -40.55
N GLY A 621 2.63 -14.39 -39.62
CA GLY A 621 4.10 -14.45 -39.56
C GLY A 621 4.63 -15.29 -38.41
N ARG A 622 3.83 -16.24 -37.89
CA ARG A 622 4.14 -17.00 -36.67
C ARG A 622 5.56 -17.55 -36.68
N GLY A 623 6.37 -17.09 -35.72
CA GLY A 623 7.72 -17.60 -35.47
C GLY A 623 8.85 -16.85 -36.19
N VAL A 624 8.54 -15.89 -37.06
CA VAL A 624 9.56 -15.09 -37.74
C VAL A 624 10.02 -13.96 -36.81
N GLY A 625 11.33 -13.90 -36.55
CA GLY A 625 11.95 -12.81 -35.79
C GLY A 625 11.99 -11.51 -36.61
N LEU A 626 12.01 -10.37 -35.92
CA LEU A 626 12.24 -9.10 -36.59
C LEU A 626 13.65 -9.08 -37.21
N GLY A 627 13.77 -8.49 -38.42
CA GLY A 627 15.06 -8.36 -39.11
C GLY A 627 16.00 -7.38 -38.41
N ARG A 628 17.20 -7.19 -38.99
CA ARG A 628 18.21 -6.25 -38.46
C ARG A 628 18.01 -4.79 -38.91
N ASP A 629 16.95 -4.51 -39.65
CA ASP A 629 16.69 -3.16 -40.15
C ASP A 629 16.29 -2.19 -39.02
N ARG A 630 16.47 -0.89 -39.27
CA ARG A 630 15.82 0.13 -38.44
C ARG A 630 14.36 0.24 -38.82
N TYR A 631 13.49 0.30 -37.83
CA TYR A 631 12.04 0.37 -38.03
C TYR A 631 11.47 1.70 -37.53
N VAL A 632 10.42 2.17 -38.20
CA VAL A 632 9.67 3.37 -37.83
C VAL A 632 8.21 3.00 -37.60
N HIS A 633 7.58 3.63 -36.62
CA HIS A 633 6.17 3.41 -36.34
C HIS A 633 5.30 4.01 -37.45
N HIS A 634 4.40 3.19 -37.99
CA HIS A 634 3.38 3.62 -38.94
C HIS A 634 2.00 3.61 -38.27
N ARG A 635 1.06 4.44 -38.75
CA ARG A 635 -0.30 4.55 -38.18
C ARG A 635 -1.18 3.31 -38.42
N GLY A 636 -0.63 2.31 -39.11
CA GLY A 636 -1.31 1.08 -39.50
C GLY A 636 -2.22 1.25 -40.71
N THR A 637 -2.63 0.11 -41.25
CA THR A 637 -3.64 -0.03 -42.32
C THR A 637 -4.79 -0.89 -41.82
N CYS A 638 -5.91 -0.89 -42.53
CA CYS A 638 -7.05 -1.73 -42.15
C CYS A 638 -6.76 -3.17 -42.57
N LEU A 639 -7.07 -4.15 -41.72
CA LEU A 639 -6.73 -5.55 -41.99
C LEU A 639 -7.98 -6.40 -42.17
N ASN A 640 -8.01 -7.16 -43.28
CA ASN A 640 -8.91 -8.29 -43.43
C ASN A 640 -8.17 -9.58 -43.14
#